data_AF-A0A8C1QW93-F1
#
_entry.id   AF-A0A8C1QW93-F1
#
_cell.length_a   1.000
_cell.length_b   1.000
_cell.length_c   1.000
_cell.angle_alpha   90.00
_cell.angle_beta   90.00
_cell.angle_gamma   90.00
#
_symmetry.space_group_name_H-M   'P 1'
#
loop_
_entity.id
_entity.type
_entity.pdbx_description
1 polymer ?
#
loop_
_entity_poly.entity_id
_entity_poly.type
_entity_poly.pdbx_seq_one_letter_code
_entity_poly.pdbx_strand_id
1 'polypeptide(L)'
;MKKKFKKIKRVWKALFGNSRASEKYNQKTSSAEGEKNDEGYDAAVVHSRRNTENQITNVQGQATARTELDLNGDALKAPVQQCAFDVNGGKVGRKKEKCKKKKSFWKVLFVCIRPSKKVLQAPVRAESNWSVDAFQAAVQTESDWSVDAFQAAVQTESDWSVDALQAAVHTESDWSVDALQAPVHVESDWSVDALQAPVCAESDWSVDALQAPVRTESDWSVDALQAPVHVESDWSVDALQAPVCAESDWSVDALQTPFHVESDWCVDALQAPVRAESDCSVHALQAPVRVESDCSVDALQAPVRVESDWSVDALQAPVRVESDWSVDALQAPVRVESDWSVDALQAPVRVESDWSVDALQAPVRVESDWSVDALQAPVRVESDWSVDALQAPVRVESDCSVDALQAPVRVESDWSVDALQAPVRVESDCSVDALQAPVRVESDWSVDALQAPDRAESDCSVDALQAPVRVESDWSVDALQAPVRTESDWSVNALQAPVRTESDCSVDAPVRAKSAWSVDALQTSGNTNSLFDPCSDIFSYYEVGNMLGQGGFGAVYEGRRVMDGLEVAVKFVKKSEDTKYINFTEPLPLEVALLILANEGPRVPHIIQLLDWKDVGEYYIMVLERPVPCEDLLDFVQRHGGRIDEVLARVIMRQATQAAYMSCQRGVLHRDIKQENLLINKDTLEVKLIDFGCGDLLQTMAYTTFMGTRMYCPPEFLSQGKYHGEPATVYSLGVLLFSLICGTFPDSHDKIMIDLNRWFIAGLSQECCQLICSCLQRDPKKRLDLGKILHHKWFKGINMKKTVI
;
A
#
# COMPACT_ATOMS: atom_id res chain seq x y z
N MET A 1 16.86 28.32 -47.40
CA MET A 1 16.03 27.16 -46.94
C MET A 1 15.42 26.26 -48.03
N LYS A 2 15.11 26.69 -49.27
CA LYS A 2 14.34 25.85 -50.25
C LYS A 2 15.06 24.65 -50.93
N LYS A 3 16.30 24.27 -50.54
CA LYS A 3 17.03 23.11 -51.12
C LYS A 3 17.25 21.91 -50.16
N LYS A 4 17.10 22.05 -48.83
CA LYS A 4 17.18 20.90 -47.89
C LYS A 4 15.90 20.01 -47.90
N PHE A 5 14.72 20.59 -48.18
CA PHE A 5 13.42 19.90 -48.10
C PHE A 5 13.13 18.78 -49.13
N LYS A 6 13.96 18.61 -50.18
CA LYS A 6 13.65 17.69 -51.29
C LYS A 6 14.18 16.25 -51.10
N LYS A 7 14.98 16.01 -50.05
CA LYS A 7 15.60 14.69 -49.77
C LYS A 7 14.74 13.82 -48.82
N ILE A 8 14.03 14.44 -47.87
CA ILE A 8 13.20 13.76 -46.86
C ILE A 8 12.02 13.00 -47.49
N LYS A 9 11.35 13.58 -48.50
CA LYS A 9 10.21 12.94 -49.21
C LYS A 9 10.52 11.63 -49.96
N ARG A 10 11.78 11.20 -50.06
CA ARG A 10 12.16 9.92 -50.67
C ARG A 10 12.33 8.76 -49.69
N VAL A 11 12.58 9.05 -48.41
CA VAL A 11 12.74 8.00 -47.36
C VAL A 11 11.36 7.53 -46.88
N TRP A 12 10.43 8.48 -46.65
CA TRP A 12 9.08 8.21 -46.13
C TRP A 12 8.24 7.24 -46.99
N LYS A 13 8.53 7.14 -48.30
CA LYS A 13 7.81 6.23 -49.21
C LYS A 13 8.38 4.80 -49.25
N ALA A 14 9.52 4.54 -48.60
CA ALA A 14 10.16 3.22 -48.55
C ALA A 14 9.81 2.42 -47.29
N LEU A 15 9.35 3.08 -46.22
CA LEU A 15 9.14 2.44 -44.90
C LEU A 15 7.69 2.04 -44.59
N PHE A 16 6.69 2.59 -45.30
CA PHE A 16 5.26 2.39 -44.99
C PHE A 16 4.42 1.94 -46.20
N GLY A 17 4.96 1.00 -46.98
CA GLY A 17 4.28 0.41 -48.14
C GLY A 17 3.48 -0.86 -47.79
N ASN A 18 2.16 -0.82 -48.04
CA ASN A 18 1.16 -1.91 -48.01
C ASN A 18 0.66 -2.45 -46.66
N SER A 19 -0.60 -2.11 -46.38
CA SER A 19 -1.54 -2.89 -45.58
C SER A 19 -2.30 -3.90 -46.46
N ARG A 20 -2.51 -5.15 -45.98
CA ARG A 20 -3.79 -5.94 -46.01
C ARG A 20 -3.60 -7.47 -45.97
N ALA A 21 -4.09 -8.10 -44.89
CA ALA A 21 -4.79 -9.41 -44.80
C ALA A 21 -4.92 -9.74 -43.29
N SER A 22 -6.06 -9.74 -42.60
CA SER A 22 -7.36 -10.43 -42.76
C SER A 22 -7.42 -11.87 -42.22
N GLU A 23 -8.01 -12.00 -41.02
CA GLU A 23 -8.91 -13.07 -40.55
C GLU A 23 -8.44 -14.51 -40.23
N LYS A 24 -8.92 -14.96 -39.03
CA LYS A 24 -9.22 -16.35 -38.59
C LYS A 24 -8.06 -17.31 -38.28
N TYR A 25 -7.98 -17.79 -37.03
CA TYR A 25 -8.60 -19.09 -36.65
C TYR A 25 -8.71 -19.26 -35.12
N ASN A 26 -9.35 -20.36 -34.68
CA ASN A 26 -9.89 -20.57 -33.33
C ASN A 26 -9.27 -21.83 -32.65
N GLN A 27 -9.18 -21.84 -31.31
CA GLN A 27 -9.07 -22.99 -30.37
C GLN A 27 -8.16 -24.20 -30.69
N LYS A 28 -7.25 -24.59 -29.76
CA LYS A 28 -7.38 -25.79 -28.88
C LYS A 28 -6.12 -26.22 -28.08
N THR A 29 -6.37 -26.68 -26.85
CA THR A 29 -5.73 -27.77 -26.05
C THR A 29 -4.21 -27.82 -25.79
N SER A 30 -3.87 -27.59 -24.52
CA SER A 30 -3.14 -28.48 -23.56
C SER A 30 -2.22 -29.63 -24.03
N SER A 31 -1.21 -29.89 -23.17
CA SER A 31 -0.41 -31.12 -22.96
C SER A 31 0.57 -31.55 -24.07
N ALA A 32 1.81 -31.99 -23.79
CA ALA A 32 2.61 -31.99 -22.53
C ALA A 32 4.11 -32.30 -22.83
N GLU A 33 4.93 -32.31 -21.77
CA GLU A 33 6.19 -33.05 -21.57
C GLU A 33 7.52 -32.61 -22.23
N GLY A 34 8.51 -32.41 -21.35
CA GLY A 34 9.90 -32.87 -21.50
C GLY A 34 10.88 -31.93 -22.22
N GLU A 35 12.15 -31.83 -21.81
CA GLU A 35 12.88 -32.41 -20.66
C GLU A 35 14.28 -31.76 -20.64
N LYS A 36 15.00 -31.79 -19.49
CA LYS A 36 16.48 -31.69 -19.37
C LYS A 36 17.18 -30.35 -19.68
N ASN A 37 18.32 -30.00 -19.08
CA ASN A 37 18.92 -30.34 -17.77
C ASN A 37 20.16 -29.43 -17.52
N ASP A 38 20.54 -29.30 -16.24
CA ASP A 38 21.91 -29.20 -15.69
C ASP A 38 22.83 -27.96 -15.83
N GLU A 39 23.46 -27.67 -14.68
CA GLU A 39 24.78 -27.04 -14.42
C GLU A 39 24.99 -25.53 -14.73
N GLY A 40 25.40 -24.65 -13.80
CA GLY A 40 25.68 -24.78 -12.35
C GLY A 40 27.17 -24.57 -11.98
N TYR A 41 27.45 -23.62 -11.09
CA TYR A 41 28.63 -23.50 -10.19
C TYR A 41 28.40 -22.27 -9.26
N ASP A 42 28.61 -22.22 -7.94
CA ASP A 42 28.68 -23.14 -6.76
C ASP A 42 29.65 -22.52 -5.71
N ALA A 43 29.63 -23.02 -4.47
CA ALA A 43 30.44 -22.70 -3.29
C ALA A 43 29.99 -21.48 -2.43
N ALA A 44 30.04 -21.51 -1.08
CA ALA A 44 30.23 -22.60 -0.10
C ALA A 44 30.03 -22.04 1.34
N VAL A 45 29.90 -22.76 2.48
CA VAL A 45 29.47 -24.12 2.96
C VAL A 45 29.40 -23.96 4.52
N VAL A 46 28.56 -24.67 5.31
CA VAL A 46 28.94 -25.74 6.28
C VAL A 46 27.68 -26.28 7.02
N HIS A 47 27.62 -27.62 7.08
CA HIS A 47 26.93 -28.61 7.94
C HIS A 47 26.14 -28.19 9.21
N SER A 48 25.16 -28.98 9.71
CA SER A 48 25.19 -30.46 9.80
C SER A 48 23.83 -31.20 9.84
N ARG A 49 23.82 -32.42 9.27
CA ARG A 49 22.75 -33.44 9.36
C ARG A 49 22.95 -34.40 10.54
N ARG A 50 21.92 -35.18 10.91
CA ARG A 50 21.90 -36.66 10.75
C ARG A 50 20.54 -37.32 11.07
N ASN A 51 20.05 -38.11 10.11
CA ASN A 51 19.09 -39.22 10.32
C ASN A 51 19.85 -40.38 11.05
N THR A 52 19.24 -41.44 11.63
CA THR A 52 18.48 -42.52 10.95
C THR A 52 17.95 -43.60 11.93
N GLU A 53 16.84 -44.23 11.53
CA GLU A 53 16.52 -45.68 11.62
C GLU A 53 16.03 -46.41 12.91
N ASN A 54 14.80 -46.93 12.75
CA ASN A 54 14.15 -48.13 13.32
C ASN A 54 15.03 -49.22 13.98
N GLN A 55 14.53 -49.81 15.09
CA GLN A 55 14.06 -51.22 15.10
C GLN A 55 13.32 -51.65 16.38
N ILE A 56 12.64 -52.81 16.30
CA ILE A 56 11.72 -53.42 17.27
C ILE A 56 12.47 -54.41 18.19
N THR A 57 12.16 -54.50 19.50
CA THR A 57 11.80 -55.76 20.22
C THR A 57 11.72 -55.65 21.77
N ASN A 58 10.88 -56.50 22.36
CA ASN A 58 10.66 -56.73 23.79
C ASN A 58 11.93 -57.06 24.62
N VAL A 59 11.86 -56.87 25.96
CA VAL A 59 11.97 -57.97 26.95
C VAL A 59 11.47 -57.55 28.35
N GLN A 60 11.07 -58.54 29.15
CA GLN A 60 10.32 -58.45 30.41
C GLN A 60 11.21 -58.35 31.69
N GLY A 61 10.61 -57.95 32.81
CA GLY A 61 11.06 -58.24 34.19
C GLY A 61 10.22 -57.45 35.21
N GLN A 62 9.29 -58.06 35.97
CA GLN A 62 9.49 -58.76 37.26
C GLN A 62 10.15 -57.90 38.36
N ALA A 63 9.72 -57.88 39.64
CA ALA A 63 8.54 -58.44 40.34
C ALA A 63 8.51 -57.90 41.81
N THR A 64 7.63 -58.47 42.67
CA THR A 64 7.52 -58.30 44.15
C THR A 64 6.80 -57.02 44.62
N ALA A 65 5.65 -57.06 45.33
CA ALA A 65 5.27 -57.71 46.62
C ALA A 65 5.80 -56.93 47.84
N ARG A 66 5.07 -56.71 48.95
CA ARG A 66 3.88 -57.38 49.51
C ARG A 66 3.31 -56.57 50.72
N THR A 67 2.02 -56.78 51.09
CA THR A 67 1.41 -56.58 52.46
C THR A 67 1.45 -55.17 53.11
N GLU A 68 0.52 -54.72 53.96
CA GLU A 68 -0.69 -55.31 54.59
C GLU A 68 -1.69 -54.21 55.08
N LEU A 69 -2.97 -54.59 55.21
CA LEU A 69 -4.01 -54.13 56.16
C LEU A 69 -3.99 -52.71 56.77
N ASP A 70 -5.15 -52.02 56.74
CA ASP A 70 -5.91 -51.80 57.99
C ASP A 70 -7.43 -51.59 57.77
N LEU A 71 -8.21 -51.58 58.87
CA LEU A 71 -9.66 -51.83 58.93
C LEU A 71 -10.55 -50.63 59.35
N ASN A 72 -11.86 -50.77 59.06
CA ASN A 72 -13.05 -50.17 59.72
C ASN A 72 -13.44 -48.70 59.44
N GLY A 73 -14.77 -48.45 59.40
CA GLY A 73 -15.35 -47.42 60.29
C GLY A 73 -16.43 -46.45 59.76
N ASP A 74 -17.61 -46.96 59.41
CA ASP A 74 -18.96 -46.35 59.54
C ASP A 74 -19.17 -44.80 59.73
N ALA A 75 -19.81 -44.20 58.71
CA ALA A 75 -21.12 -43.52 58.73
C ALA A 75 -21.56 -42.50 59.82
N LEU A 76 -22.09 -41.35 59.37
CA LEU A 76 -23.18 -40.50 59.95
C LEU A 76 -23.63 -39.50 58.85
N LYS A 77 -24.87 -39.44 58.30
CA LYS A 77 -26.17 -38.99 58.87
C LYS A 77 -26.07 -37.63 59.59
N ALA A 78 -26.90 -36.60 59.34
CA ALA A 78 -28.08 -36.33 58.48
C ALA A 78 -28.31 -34.77 58.52
N PRO A 79 -29.50 -34.15 58.31
CA PRO A 79 -30.72 -34.53 57.57
C PRO A 79 -31.22 -33.44 56.57
N VAL A 80 -32.21 -33.79 55.73
CA VAL A 80 -32.99 -32.82 54.93
C VAL A 80 -34.28 -32.43 55.67
N GLN A 81 -34.66 -31.15 55.62
CA GLN A 81 -35.99 -30.65 56.00
C GLN A 81 -36.79 -30.24 54.76
N GLN A 82 -38.09 -30.50 54.77
CA GLN A 82 -39.02 -30.14 53.69
C GLN A 82 -39.32 -28.63 53.68
N CYS A 83 -39.61 -28.06 52.50
CA CYS A 83 -40.96 -27.57 52.17
C CYS A 83 -41.11 -27.24 50.67
N ALA A 84 -42.34 -27.34 50.17
CA ALA A 84 -42.70 -27.18 48.77
C ALA A 84 -43.11 -25.74 48.42
N PHE A 85 -43.24 -25.44 47.12
CA PHE A 85 -44.18 -24.44 46.62
C PHE A 85 -44.92 -24.92 45.36
N ASP A 86 -46.07 -24.28 45.12
CA ASP A 86 -47.20 -24.82 44.36
C ASP A 86 -47.33 -24.23 42.93
N VAL A 87 -48.15 -24.87 42.11
CA VAL A 87 -48.33 -24.62 40.65
C VAL A 87 -49.17 -23.36 40.35
N ASN A 88 -48.85 -22.64 39.26
CA ASN A 88 -49.76 -22.02 38.24
C ASN A 88 -48.98 -20.91 37.48
N GLY A 89 -49.10 -20.70 36.16
CA GLY A 89 -49.85 -21.38 35.09
C GLY A 89 -50.05 -20.44 33.89
N GLY A 90 -49.82 -20.89 32.64
CA GLY A 90 -49.96 -20.02 31.45
C GLY A 90 -49.93 -20.82 30.14
N LYS A 91 -50.92 -20.59 29.26
CA LYS A 91 -51.10 -21.32 27.99
C LYS A 91 -50.59 -20.52 26.79
N VAL A 92 -49.87 -21.17 25.88
CA VAL A 92 -50.13 -21.14 24.42
C VAL A 92 -49.80 -22.55 23.88
N GLY A 93 -50.34 -22.97 22.73
CA GLY A 93 -49.89 -24.24 22.14
C GLY A 93 -50.27 -24.43 20.68
N ARG A 94 -49.63 -25.44 20.06
CA ARG A 94 -49.83 -25.99 18.71
C ARG A 94 -49.30 -25.08 17.58
N LYS A 95 -48.68 -25.58 16.49
CA LYS A 95 -48.64 -26.96 15.95
C LYS A 95 -47.54 -27.16 14.87
N LYS A 96 -46.78 -28.25 15.00
CA LYS A 96 -46.22 -29.17 13.96
C LYS A 96 -45.95 -28.68 12.52
N GLU A 97 -44.71 -28.95 12.06
CA GLU A 97 -44.32 -29.66 10.81
C GLU A 97 -42.81 -30.03 10.93
N LYS A 98 -42.22 -31.14 10.44
CA LYS A 98 -42.75 -32.39 9.84
C LYS A 98 -41.62 -33.47 9.74
N CYS A 99 -41.62 -34.51 10.59
CA CYS A 99 -40.60 -35.57 10.50
C CYS A 99 -40.64 -36.36 9.18
N LYS A 100 -39.46 -36.72 8.65
CA LYS A 100 -39.25 -37.77 7.64
C LYS A 100 -37.92 -38.51 7.85
N LYS A 101 -37.88 -39.48 8.76
CA LYS A 101 -36.95 -40.62 8.66
C LYS A 101 -37.78 -41.91 8.58
N LYS A 102 -37.46 -42.78 7.62
CA LYS A 102 -38.00 -44.15 7.53
C LYS A 102 -37.11 -45.04 8.39
N LYS A 103 -37.63 -45.73 9.41
CA LYS A 103 -37.00 -46.94 9.97
C LYS A 103 -37.89 -48.16 9.62
N SER A 104 -37.25 -49.28 9.33
CA SER A 104 -37.85 -50.46 8.69
C SER A 104 -38.36 -51.48 9.72
N PHE A 105 -39.38 -52.26 9.35
CA PHE A 105 -39.91 -53.36 10.18
C PHE A 105 -38.80 -54.37 10.57
N TRP A 106 -38.52 -54.48 11.87
CA TRP A 106 -37.90 -55.66 12.47
C TRP A 106 -38.93 -56.40 13.31
N LYS A 107 -38.89 -57.74 13.29
CA LYS A 107 -39.69 -58.58 14.20
C LYS A 107 -38.88 -58.83 15.47
N VAL A 108 -39.28 -58.20 16.57
CA VAL A 108 -38.73 -58.47 17.91
C VAL A 108 -39.67 -59.42 18.67
N LEU A 109 -39.08 -60.32 19.46
CA LEU A 109 -39.78 -61.32 20.25
C LEU A 109 -40.00 -60.78 21.67
N PHE A 110 -41.24 -60.41 22.02
CA PHE A 110 -41.56 -59.95 23.38
C PHE A 110 -41.30 -61.04 24.44
N VAL A 111 -40.47 -60.70 25.45
CA VAL A 111 -40.32 -61.49 26.68
C VAL A 111 -40.76 -60.62 27.86
N CYS A 112 -42.03 -60.75 28.27
CA CYS A 112 -42.50 -60.12 29.51
C CYS A 112 -41.86 -60.79 30.72
N ILE A 113 -41.03 -60.07 31.47
CA ILE A 113 -40.40 -60.57 32.69
C ILE A 113 -41.16 -60.06 33.92
N ARG A 114 -41.66 -60.97 34.75
CA ARG A 114 -42.11 -60.65 36.13
C ARG A 114 -40.91 -60.71 37.07
N PRO A 115 -40.86 -59.88 38.14
CA PRO A 115 -39.73 -59.84 39.04
C PRO A 115 -39.62 -61.16 39.83
N SER A 116 -38.63 -61.98 39.46
CA SER A 116 -38.19 -63.11 40.25
C SER A 116 -36.67 -63.15 40.25
N LYS A 117 -36.06 -63.09 41.44
CA LYS A 117 -34.61 -62.98 41.62
C LYS A 117 -33.86 -64.19 41.06
N LYS A 118 -33.47 -64.11 39.79
CA LYS A 118 -32.40 -64.87 39.15
C LYS A 118 -31.69 -63.94 38.19
N VAL A 119 -30.36 -63.94 38.23
CA VAL A 119 -29.53 -63.25 37.23
C VAL A 119 -29.88 -63.86 35.87
N LEU A 120 -30.57 -63.08 35.04
CA LEU A 120 -30.90 -63.45 33.67
C LEU A 120 -29.63 -63.32 32.83
N GLN A 121 -29.37 -64.31 32.00
CA GLN A 121 -28.35 -64.16 30.96
C GLN A 121 -28.77 -63.02 30.03
N ALA A 122 -27.80 -62.16 29.72
CA ALA A 122 -27.94 -60.88 29.01
C ALA A 122 -29.07 -60.89 27.96
N PRO A 123 -30.14 -60.08 28.13
CA PRO A 123 -31.14 -59.92 27.08
C PRO A 123 -30.51 -59.22 25.87
N VAL A 124 -30.87 -59.66 24.66
CA VAL A 124 -30.45 -58.95 23.44
C VAL A 124 -31.11 -57.57 23.34
N ARG A 125 -32.33 -57.43 23.88
CA ARG A 125 -33.10 -56.18 23.88
C ARG A 125 -33.96 -56.10 25.13
N ALA A 126 -34.00 -54.93 25.76
CA ALA A 126 -34.87 -54.61 26.90
C ALA A 126 -35.62 -53.28 26.63
N GLU A 127 -36.92 -53.23 26.95
CA GLU A 127 -37.80 -52.08 26.71
C GLU A 127 -38.70 -51.89 27.94
N SER A 128 -38.88 -50.66 28.44
CA SER A 128 -39.92 -50.36 29.44
C SER A 128 -40.43 -48.93 29.47
N ASN A 129 -41.73 -48.76 29.74
CA ASN A 129 -42.38 -47.47 30.00
C ASN A 129 -42.10 -46.89 31.41
N TRP A 130 -41.00 -47.31 32.03
CA TRP A 130 -40.53 -47.03 33.41
C TRP A 130 -39.01 -47.26 33.43
N SER A 131 -38.31 -46.84 34.50
CA SER A 131 -36.85 -46.97 34.58
C SER A 131 -36.34 -48.39 34.32
N VAL A 132 -35.20 -48.49 33.63
CA VAL A 132 -34.50 -49.74 33.38
C VAL A 132 -33.34 -49.87 34.38
N ASP A 133 -33.56 -50.63 35.45
CA ASP A 133 -32.56 -50.81 36.51
C ASP A 133 -31.75 -52.13 36.34
N ALA A 134 -30.42 -52.04 36.43
CA ALA A 134 -29.51 -53.12 36.88
C ALA A 134 -29.53 -54.48 36.12
N PHE A 135 -29.02 -54.50 34.87
CA PHE A 135 -28.53 -55.73 34.22
C PHE A 135 -27.00 -55.76 34.08
N GLN A 136 -26.42 -56.97 33.99
CA GLN A 136 -24.97 -57.13 33.75
C GLN A 136 -24.55 -56.80 32.31
N ALA A 137 -25.40 -57.06 31.32
CA ALA A 137 -25.17 -56.68 29.93
C ALA A 137 -26.48 -56.75 29.12
N ALA A 138 -26.63 -55.86 28.14
CA ALA A 138 -27.64 -55.92 27.09
C ALA A 138 -27.06 -55.46 25.74
N VAL A 139 -27.69 -55.81 24.61
CA VAL A 139 -27.27 -55.25 23.31
C VAL A 139 -28.06 -53.97 22.98
N GLN A 140 -29.35 -53.93 23.27
CA GLN A 140 -30.21 -52.73 23.14
C GLN A 140 -31.04 -52.50 24.41
N THR A 141 -31.18 -51.25 24.86
CA THR A 141 -32.08 -50.85 25.95
C THR A 141 -32.85 -49.57 25.58
N GLU A 142 -34.17 -49.55 25.75
CA GLU A 142 -35.04 -48.40 25.44
C GLU A 142 -35.96 -48.10 26.66
N SER A 143 -36.10 -46.83 27.06
CA SER A 143 -36.85 -46.41 28.28
C SER A 143 -37.64 -45.10 28.11
N ASP A 144 -38.93 -45.08 28.48
CA ASP A 144 -39.73 -43.84 28.55
C ASP A 144 -39.36 -42.95 29.78
N TRP A 145 -38.47 -43.43 30.66
CA TRP A 145 -37.96 -42.76 31.87
C TRP A 145 -36.42 -42.93 31.89
N SER A 146 -35.75 -43.13 33.04
CA SER A 146 -34.28 -43.29 33.11
C SER A 146 -33.76 -44.67 32.66
N VAL A 147 -32.44 -44.74 32.40
CA VAL A 147 -31.66 -45.98 32.26
C VAL A 147 -30.47 -45.93 33.21
N ASP A 148 -30.49 -46.76 34.26
CA ASP A 148 -29.61 -46.58 35.42
C ASP A 148 -28.69 -47.81 35.67
N ALA A 149 -27.40 -47.54 35.90
CA ALA A 149 -26.43 -48.46 36.52
C ALA A 149 -26.20 -49.82 35.81
N PHE A 150 -25.96 -49.82 34.50
CA PHE A 150 -25.51 -51.01 33.76
C PHE A 150 -23.98 -51.16 33.71
N GLN A 151 -23.50 -52.41 33.62
CA GLN A 151 -22.07 -52.67 33.38
C GLN A 151 -21.68 -52.62 31.89
N ALA A 152 -22.59 -52.94 30.96
CA ALA A 152 -22.31 -52.90 29.52
C ALA A 152 -23.58 -52.82 28.66
N ALA A 153 -23.61 -51.93 27.69
CA ALA A 153 -24.65 -51.85 26.65
C ALA A 153 -24.05 -51.48 25.28
N VAL A 154 -24.65 -51.96 24.18
CA VAL A 154 -24.20 -51.54 22.83
C VAL A 154 -25.01 -50.34 22.33
N GLN A 155 -26.31 -50.28 22.61
CA GLN A 155 -27.16 -49.12 22.31
C GLN A 155 -28.12 -48.87 23.48
N THR A 156 -28.23 -47.62 23.94
CA THR A 156 -29.22 -47.18 24.92
C THR A 156 -29.96 -45.94 24.44
N GLU A 157 -31.29 -45.95 24.44
CA GLU A 157 -32.16 -44.82 24.09
C GLU A 157 -33.08 -44.47 25.29
N SER A 158 -33.27 -43.20 25.63
CA SER A 158 -34.10 -42.76 26.77
C SER A 158 -34.82 -41.41 26.55
N ASP A 159 -36.14 -41.39 26.74
CA ASP A 159 -36.97 -40.18 26.74
C ASP A 159 -36.70 -39.25 27.95
N TRP A 160 -35.85 -39.64 28.92
CA TRP A 160 -35.53 -38.83 30.11
C TRP A 160 -34.03 -38.78 30.44
N SER A 161 -33.38 -39.80 31.00
CA SER A 161 -31.94 -39.70 31.31
C SER A 161 -31.19 -41.03 31.26
N VAL A 162 -29.87 -40.95 31.04
CA VAL A 162 -28.98 -42.12 31.01
C VAL A 162 -27.82 -41.91 31.97
N ASP A 163 -27.85 -42.62 33.10
CA ASP A 163 -26.98 -42.35 34.24
C ASP A 163 -26.05 -43.55 34.57
N ALA A 164 -24.76 -43.25 34.80
CA ALA A 164 -23.80 -44.13 35.45
C ALA A 164 -23.57 -45.53 34.80
N LEU A 165 -23.51 -45.60 33.46
CA LEU A 165 -23.12 -46.83 32.75
C LEU A 165 -21.58 -46.99 32.69
N GLN A 166 -21.08 -48.23 32.81
CA GLN A 166 -19.63 -48.51 32.82
C GLN A 166 -18.99 -48.72 31.43
N ALA A 167 -19.78 -49.03 30.39
CA ALA A 167 -19.32 -49.25 29.02
C ALA A 167 -20.52 -49.22 28.06
N ALA A 168 -20.75 -48.08 27.40
CA ALA A 168 -21.78 -47.92 26.39
C ALA A 168 -21.15 -47.65 25.01
N VAL A 169 -21.71 -48.18 23.91
CA VAL A 169 -21.20 -47.86 22.56
C VAL A 169 -21.97 -46.70 21.94
N HIS A 170 -23.31 -46.71 21.97
CA HIS A 170 -24.14 -45.56 21.61
C HIS A 170 -25.15 -45.27 22.72
N THR A 171 -25.27 -43.99 23.12
CA THR A 171 -26.30 -43.50 24.06
C THR A 171 -27.01 -42.28 23.47
N GLU A 172 -28.33 -42.33 23.33
CA GLU A 172 -29.20 -41.24 22.86
C GLU A 172 -30.18 -40.85 24.00
N SER A 173 -30.36 -39.55 24.32
CA SER A 173 -31.40 -39.12 25.28
C SER A 173 -32.01 -37.73 25.04
N ASP A 174 -33.34 -37.65 25.14
CA ASP A 174 -34.14 -36.41 24.99
C ASP A 174 -33.91 -35.35 26.12
N TRP A 175 -33.09 -35.59 27.15
CA TRP A 175 -32.82 -34.59 28.20
C TRP A 175 -31.40 -34.57 28.79
N SER A 176 -30.84 -35.67 29.31
CA SER A 176 -29.45 -35.63 29.78
C SER A 176 -28.74 -36.99 29.79
N VAL A 177 -27.41 -36.94 29.65
CA VAL A 177 -26.53 -38.11 29.74
C VAL A 177 -25.37 -37.83 30.72
N ASP A 178 -25.40 -38.51 31.87
CA ASP A 178 -24.57 -38.16 33.02
C ASP A 178 -23.62 -39.29 33.47
N ALA A 179 -22.39 -38.92 33.81
CA ALA A 179 -21.44 -39.74 34.58
C ALA A 179 -21.09 -41.13 33.98
N LEU A 180 -21.07 -41.26 32.64
CA LEU A 180 -20.66 -42.49 31.96
C LEU A 180 -19.13 -42.70 31.98
N GLN A 181 -18.71 -43.98 31.99
CA GLN A 181 -17.31 -44.37 31.80
C GLN A 181 -17.09 -44.86 30.36
N ALA A 182 -16.19 -44.18 29.64
CA ALA A 182 -15.72 -44.50 28.30
C ALA A 182 -16.82 -44.86 27.26
N PRO A 183 -17.87 -44.02 27.09
CA PRO A 183 -18.83 -44.23 26.01
C PRO A 183 -18.17 -43.97 24.63
N VAL A 184 -18.64 -44.62 23.57
CA VAL A 184 -18.11 -44.31 22.22
C VAL A 184 -18.87 -43.13 21.59
N HIS A 185 -20.20 -43.12 21.66
CA HIS A 185 -21.03 -42.06 21.08
C HIS A 185 -22.12 -41.63 22.06
N VAL A 186 -22.30 -40.33 22.22
CA VAL A 186 -23.33 -39.73 23.08
C VAL A 186 -24.05 -38.63 22.30
N GLU A 187 -25.38 -38.66 22.27
CA GLU A 187 -26.26 -37.63 21.69
C GLU A 187 -27.29 -37.21 22.75
N SER A 188 -27.51 -35.91 22.97
CA SER A 188 -28.63 -35.44 23.80
C SER A 188 -29.21 -34.07 23.39
N ASP A 189 -30.55 -34.00 23.30
CA ASP A 189 -31.32 -32.78 23.01
C ASP A 189 -31.15 -31.66 24.07
N TRP A 190 -30.42 -31.86 25.19
CA TRP A 190 -30.29 -30.83 26.24
C TRP A 190 -28.97 -30.78 27.04
N SER A 191 -28.40 -31.88 27.58
CA SER A 191 -27.01 -31.79 28.11
C SER A 191 -26.24 -33.12 28.13
N VAL A 192 -24.91 -33.01 28.03
CA VAL A 192 -23.99 -34.14 28.13
C VAL A 192 -22.88 -33.82 29.13
N ASP A 193 -22.96 -34.43 30.33
CA ASP A 193 -22.25 -33.94 31.50
C ASP A 193 -21.33 -34.98 32.18
N ALA A 194 -20.14 -34.53 32.58
CA ALA A 194 -19.23 -35.25 33.49
C ALA A 194 -18.78 -36.66 33.04
N LEU A 195 -18.67 -36.90 31.72
CA LEU A 195 -18.23 -38.19 31.16
C LEU A 195 -16.71 -38.38 31.16
N GLN A 196 -16.26 -39.63 31.26
CA GLN A 196 -14.84 -40.00 31.15
C GLN A 196 -14.52 -40.59 29.79
N ALA A 197 -13.63 -39.94 29.03
CA ALA A 197 -13.08 -40.37 27.74
C ALA A 197 -14.13 -40.79 26.67
N PRO A 198 -15.14 -39.95 26.37
CA PRO A 198 -16.05 -40.22 25.24
C PRO A 198 -15.31 -40.07 23.89
N VAL A 199 -15.70 -40.82 22.85
CA VAL A 199 -15.14 -40.57 21.50
C VAL A 199 -15.90 -39.43 20.81
N CYS A 200 -17.23 -39.47 20.77
CA CYS A 200 -18.07 -38.36 20.32
C CYS A 200 -19.11 -38.00 21.40
N ALA A 201 -19.37 -36.70 21.59
CA ALA A 201 -20.47 -36.17 22.38
C ALA A 201 -21.14 -35.00 21.63
N GLU A 202 -22.44 -35.07 21.42
CA GLU A 202 -23.23 -34.11 20.64
C GLU A 202 -24.41 -33.60 21.49
N SER A 203 -24.66 -32.28 21.52
CA SER A 203 -25.84 -31.74 22.20
C SER A 203 -26.40 -30.43 21.62
N ASP A 204 -27.73 -30.38 21.41
CA ASP A 204 -28.50 -29.19 21.01
C ASP A 204 -28.42 -28.01 22.04
N TRP A 205 -27.77 -28.18 23.21
CA TRP A 205 -27.72 -27.10 24.21
C TRP A 205 -26.41 -27.00 25.05
N SER A 206 -25.89 -28.05 25.71
CA SER A 206 -24.56 -27.92 26.32
C SER A 206 -23.78 -29.23 26.50
N VAL A 207 -22.45 -29.12 26.48
CA VAL A 207 -21.51 -30.24 26.68
C VAL A 207 -20.46 -29.83 27.71
N ASP A 208 -20.62 -30.28 28.97
CA ASP A 208 -19.85 -29.74 30.09
C ASP A 208 -18.98 -30.78 30.82
N ALA A 209 -17.81 -30.34 31.28
CA ALA A 209 -16.95 -31.04 32.24
C ALA A 209 -16.47 -32.46 31.84
N LEU A 210 -16.37 -32.75 30.54
CA LEU A 210 -15.85 -34.04 30.04
C LEU A 210 -14.33 -34.17 30.19
N GLN A 211 -13.84 -35.40 30.34
CA GLN A 211 -12.41 -35.73 30.38
C GLN A 211 -11.96 -36.39 29.08
N ALA A 212 -11.00 -35.79 28.37
CA ALA A 212 -10.36 -36.27 27.15
C ALA A 212 -11.32 -36.74 26.02
N PRO A 213 -12.32 -35.92 25.62
CA PRO A 213 -13.18 -36.25 24.49
C PRO A 213 -12.42 -36.15 23.15
N VAL A 214 -12.78 -36.96 22.15
CA VAL A 214 -12.16 -36.85 20.80
C VAL A 214 -12.92 -35.86 19.90
N ARG A 215 -14.24 -35.80 20.00
CA ARG A 215 -15.09 -34.79 19.35
C ARG A 215 -16.20 -34.34 20.28
N THR A 216 -16.47 -33.04 20.30
CA THR A 216 -17.62 -32.43 20.96
C THR A 216 -18.25 -31.38 20.05
N GLU A 217 -19.55 -31.49 19.80
CA GLU A 217 -20.31 -30.59 18.92
C GLU A 217 -21.54 -30.07 19.70
N SER A 218 -21.81 -28.76 19.70
CA SER A 218 -23.02 -28.21 20.35
C SER A 218 -23.58 -26.92 19.74
N ASP A 219 -24.89 -26.89 19.50
CA ASP A 219 -25.65 -25.72 19.00
C ASP A 219 -25.62 -24.49 19.95
N TRP A 220 -25.06 -24.57 21.17
CA TRP A 220 -25.09 -23.43 22.11
C TRP A 220 -23.85 -23.24 23.01
N SER A 221 -23.33 -24.24 23.73
CA SER A 221 -22.07 -24.02 24.48
C SER A 221 -21.29 -25.29 24.82
N VAL A 222 -19.96 -25.17 24.82
CA VAL A 222 -19.05 -26.26 25.25
C VAL A 222 -18.07 -25.74 26.30
N ASP A 223 -18.26 -26.16 27.56
CA ASP A 223 -17.54 -25.61 28.71
C ASP A 223 -16.65 -26.61 29.46
N ALA A 224 -15.53 -26.11 29.98
CA ALA A 224 -14.74 -26.74 31.04
C ALA A 224 -14.18 -28.15 30.73
N LEU A 225 -14.01 -28.51 29.47
CA LEU A 225 -13.44 -29.80 29.05
C LEU A 225 -11.94 -29.91 29.35
N GLN A 226 -11.47 -31.13 29.63
CA GLN A 226 -10.06 -31.44 29.86
C GLN A 226 -9.45 -32.19 28.67
N ALA A 227 -8.46 -31.60 28.00
CA ALA A 227 -7.73 -32.15 26.85
C ALA A 227 -8.63 -32.70 25.71
N PRO A 228 -9.61 -31.93 25.20
CA PRO A 228 -10.40 -32.33 24.05
C PRO A 228 -9.56 -32.31 22.76
N VAL A 229 -9.91 -33.13 21.77
CA VAL A 229 -9.23 -33.07 20.45
C VAL A 229 -9.93 -32.10 19.50
N HIS A 230 -11.25 -32.19 19.32
CA HIS A 230 -12.02 -31.30 18.46
C HIS A 230 -13.23 -30.75 19.20
N VAL A 231 -13.47 -29.45 19.09
CA VAL A 231 -14.64 -28.77 19.66
C VAL A 231 -15.24 -27.82 18.63
N GLU A 232 -16.55 -27.92 18.40
CA GLU A 232 -17.33 -27.06 17.50
C GLU A 232 -18.56 -26.54 18.28
N SER A 233 -18.86 -25.23 18.20
CA SER A 233 -20.14 -24.70 18.72
C SER A 233 -20.65 -23.44 18.00
N ASP A 234 -21.94 -23.43 17.63
CA ASP A 234 -22.64 -22.29 17.02
C ASP A 234 -22.66 -21.01 17.90
N TRP A 235 -22.27 -21.05 19.18
CA TRP A 235 -22.38 -19.87 20.06
C TRP A 235 -21.24 -19.63 21.06
N SER A 236 -20.75 -20.60 21.85
CA SER A 236 -19.48 -20.37 22.59
C SER A 236 -18.68 -21.63 22.94
N VAL A 237 -17.36 -21.46 23.03
CA VAL A 237 -16.42 -22.50 23.47
C VAL A 237 -15.49 -21.93 24.54
N ASP A 238 -15.75 -22.27 25.80
CA ASP A 238 -15.19 -21.56 26.94
C ASP A 238 -14.40 -22.45 27.93
N ALA A 239 -13.32 -21.88 28.49
CA ALA A 239 -12.59 -22.43 29.64
C ALA A 239 -12.00 -23.85 29.49
N LEU A 240 -11.72 -24.30 28.25
CA LEU A 240 -11.12 -25.61 27.99
C LEU A 240 -9.63 -25.67 28.34
N GLN A 241 -9.16 -26.86 28.73
CA GLN A 241 -7.75 -27.12 29.02
C GLN A 241 -7.09 -27.91 27.88
N ALA A 242 -6.10 -27.33 27.20
CA ALA A 242 -5.32 -27.95 26.12
C ALA A 242 -6.13 -28.61 24.98
N PRO A 243 -7.09 -27.89 24.35
CA PRO A 243 -7.77 -28.38 23.14
C PRO A 243 -6.79 -28.45 21.95
N VAL A 244 -7.02 -29.36 21.00
CA VAL A 244 -6.27 -29.33 19.72
C VAL A 244 -6.94 -28.34 18.75
N CYS A 245 -8.23 -28.48 18.46
CA CYS A 245 -9.01 -27.51 17.70
C CYS A 245 -10.24 -27.04 18.51
N ALA A 246 -10.58 -25.76 18.39
CA ALA A 246 -11.81 -25.16 18.89
C ALA A 246 -12.35 -24.14 17.87
N GLU A 247 -13.62 -24.31 17.47
CA GLU A 247 -14.26 -23.55 16.38
C GLU A 247 -15.62 -23.01 16.87
N SER A 248 -15.94 -21.74 16.62
CA SER A 248 -17.26 -21.17 16.95
C SER A 248 -17.71 -19.98 16.11
N ASP A 249 -18.96 -20.01 15.62
CA ASP A 249 -19.62 -18.91 14.90
C ASP A 249 -19.73 -17.59 15.70
N TRP A 250 -19.44 -17.57 17.01
CA TRP A 250 -19.62 -16.37 17.83
C TRP A 250 -18.50 -16.05 18.84
N SER A 251 -18.02 -16.99 19.67
CA SER A 251 -16.88 -16.68 20.55
C SER A 251 -16.09 -17.90 21.03
N VAL A 252 -14.77 -17.75 21.11
CA VAL A 252 -13.87 -18.73 21.73
C VAL A 252 -12.99 -18.05 22.78
N ASP A 253 -13.30 -18.29 24.06
CA ASP A 253 -12.70 -17.55 25.17
C ASP A 253 -11.97 -18.42 26.21
N ALA A 254 -10.96 -17.83 26.86
CA ALA A 254 -10.32 -18.34 28.09
C ALA A 254 -9.67 -19.75 28.00
N LEU A 255 -9.32 -20.21 26.79
CA LEU A 255 -8.67 -21.52 26.59
C LEU A 255 -7.20 -21.54 27.02
N GLN A 256 -6.75 -22.68 27.56
CA GLN A 256 -5.35 -22.91 27.91
C GLN A 256 -4.63 -23.72 26.82
N THR A 257 -3.59 -23.18 26.22
CA THR A 257 -2.71 -23.84 25.23
C THR A 257 -3.44 -24.55 24.07
N PRO A 258 -4.37 -23.88 23.35
CA PRO A 258 -5.00 -24.45 22.17
C PRO A 258 -3.98 -24.56 21.01
N PHE A 259 -4.15 -25.53 20.10
CA PHE A 259 -3.34 -25.56 18.87
C PHE A 259 -3.96 -24.70 17.76
N HIS A 260 -5.25 -24.86 17.47
CA HIS A 260 -6.00 -24.08 16.49
C HIS A 260 -7.26 -23.48 17.13
N VAL A 261 -7.56 -22.22 16.81
CA VAL A 261 -8.81 -21.54 17.18
C VAL A 261 -9.32 -20.71 16.00
N GLU A 262 -10.62 -20.79 15.72
CA GLU A 262 -11.29 -20.07 14.63
C GLU A 262 -12.64 -19.55 15.11
N SER A 263 -12.99 -18.29 14.80
CA SER A 263 -14.32 -17.74 15.08
C SER A 263 -14.75 -16.59 14.17
N ASP A 264 -15.94 -16.67 13.59
CA ASP A 264 -16.56 -15.60 12.77
C ASP A 264 -16.70 -14.24 13.49
N TRP A 265 -16.60 -14.17 14.82
CA TRP A 265 -16.85 -12.93 15.56
C TRP A 265 -15.76 -12.53 16.57
N CYS A 266 -15.37 -13.38 17.53
CA CYS A 266 -14.23 -13.04 18.39
C CYS A 266 -13.47 -14.20 19.01
N VAL A 267 -12.16 -13.98 19.21
CA VAL A 267 -11.26 -14.84 19.96
C VAL A 267 -10.58 -14.04 21.07
N ASP A 268 -10.86 -14.34 22.35
CA ASP A 268 -10.36 -13.56 23.49
C ASP A 268 -9.66 -14.43 24.58
N ALA A 269 -8.78 -13.77 25.35
CA ALA A 269 -8.21 -14.28 26.61
C ALA A 269 -7.47 -15.63 26.57
N LEU A 270 -7.02 -16.12 25.40
CA LEU A 270 -6.33 -17.40 25.28
C LEU A 270 -4.86 -17.37 25.74
N GLN A 271 -4.37 -18.51 26.24
CA GLN A 271 -2.97 -18.70 26.62
C GLN A 271 -2.20 -19.55 25.60
N ALA A 272 -1.18 -18.99 24.98
CA ALA A 272 -0.25 -19.61 24.04
C ALA A 272 -0.90 -20.42 22.88
N PRO A 273 -1.83 -19.84 22.10
CA PRO A 273 -2.37 -20.48 20.90
C PRO A 273 -1.30 -20.61 19.81
N VAL A 274 -1.30 -21.70 19.04
CA VAL A 274 -0.42 -21.81 17.86
C VAL A 274 -1.01 -21.04 16.66
N ARG A 275 -2.31 -21.10 16.44
CA ARG A 275 -3.02 -20.28 15.46
C ARG A 275 -4.36 -19.79 16.03
N ALA A 276 -4.71 -18.54 15.74
CA ALA A 276 -6.00 -17.92 16.04
C ALA A 276 -6.47 -17.12 14.82
N GLU A 277 -7.68 -17.37 14.36
CA GLU A 277 -8.33 -16.74 13.20
C GLU A 277 -9.67 -16.12 13.60
N SER A 278 -9.99 -14.92 13.12
CA SER A 278 -11.35 -14.35 13.25
C SER A 278 -11.72 -13.32 12.19
N ASP A 279 -12.89 -13.46 11.57
CA ASP A 279 -13.45 -12.50 10.61
C ASP A 279 -13.73 -11.10 11.21
N CYS A 280 -13.73 -10.94 12.54
CA CYS A 280 -14.04 -9.65 13.16
C CYS A 280 -13.04 -9.19 14.25
N SER A 281 -12.62 -10.02 15.21
CA SER A 281 -11.68 -9.51 16.22
C SER A 281 -10.88 -10.57 16.98
N VAL A 282 -9.61 -10.25 17.24
CA VAL A 282 -8.74 -11.05 18.11
C VAL A 282 -8.17 -10.18 19.23
N HIS A 283 -8.39 -10.58 20.48
CA HIS A 283 -8.03 -9.77 21.65
C HIS A 283 -7.29 -10.55 22.75
N ALA A 284 -6.49 -9.81 23.54
CA ALA A 284 -5.87 -10.21 24.80
C ALA A 284 -5.11 -11.57 24.86
N LEU A 285 -4.66 -12.11 23.72
CA LEU A 285 -3.91 -13.37 23.67
C LEU A 285 -2.51 -13.25 24.30
N GLN A 286 -2.06 -14.31 24.96
CA GLN A 286 -0.70 -14.42 25.49
C GLN A 286 0.17 -15.35 24.62
N ALA A 287 1.29 -14.84 24.13
CA ALA A 287 2.29 -15.55 23.30
C ALA A 287 1.72 -16.36 22.10
N PRO A 288 0.85 -15.80 21.25
CA PRO A 288 0.33 -16.51 20.08
C PRO A 288 1.40 -16.65 18.99
N VAL A 289 1.41 -17.76 18.24
CA VAL A 289 2.39 -17.94 17.14
C VAL A 289 1.91 -17.30 15.84
N ARG A 290 0.63 -17.46 15.46
CA ARG A 290 0.04 -16.76 14.31
C ARG A 290 -1.37 -16.26 14.64
N VAL A 291 -1.65 -15.02 14.24
CA VAL A 291 -2.96 -14.38 14.34
C VAL A 291 -3.34 -13.78 12.98
N GLU A 292 -4.57 -14.03 12.55
CA GLU A 292 -5.14 -13.55 11.28
C GLU A 292 -6.54 -12.96 11.59
N SER A 293 -6.87 -11.76 11.09
CA SER A 293 -8.22 -11.19 11.22
C SER A 293 -8.61 -10.20 10.13
N ASP A 294 -9.83 -10.32 9.60
CA ASP A 294 -10.37 -9.41 8.56
C ASP A 294 -10.72 -8.00 9.10
N CYS A 295 -10.68 -7.78 10.42
CA CYS A 295 -10.93 -6.46 11.04
C CYS A 295 -9.84 -6.05 12.06
N SER A 296 -9.96 -6.31 13.37
CA SER A 296 -8.97 -5.79 14.36
C SER A 296 -8.24 -6.84 15.20
N VAL A 297 -6.95 -6.59 15.43
CA VAL A 297 -6.09 -7.43 16.28
C VAL A 297 -5.40 -6.59 17.35
N ASP A 298 -5.90 -6.70 18.58
CA ASP A 298 -5.59 -5.71 19.62
C ASP A 298 -5.09 -6.34 20.94
N ALA A 299 -4.23 -5.61 21.66
CA ALA A 299 -3.78 -5.92 23.04
C ALA A 299 -3.06 -7.28 23.26
N LEU A 300 -2.41 -7.84 22.23
CA LEU A 300 -1.70 -9.12 22.33
C LEU A 300 -0.32 -9.00 23.02
N GLN A 301 0.11 -10.06 23.70
CA GLN A 301 1.43 -10.15 24.33
C GLN A 301 2.35 -11.13 23.59
N ALA A 302 3.53 -10.66 23.18
CA ALA A 302 4.58 -11.41 22.48
C ALA A 302 4.12 -12.28 21.28
N PRO A 303 3.32 -11.76 20.34
CA PRO A 303 2.90 -12.52 19.16
C PRO A 303 4.06 -12.70 18.17
N VAL A 304 4.13 -13.85 17.48
CA VAL A 304 5.19 -14.07 16.46
C VAL A 304 4.79 -13.50 15.10
N ARG A 305 3.54 -13.72 14.63
CA ARG A 305 3.03 -13.09 13.40
C ARG A 305 1.59 -12.64 13.58
N VAL A 306 1.30 -11.42 13.11
CA VAL A 306 -0.04 -10.84 13.05
C VAL A 306 -0.28 -10.32 11.63
N GLU A 307 -1.44 -10.66 11.07
CA GLU A 307 -1.92 -10.26 9.74
C GLU A 307 -3.35 -9.70 9.92
N SER A 308 -3.66 -8.51 9.39
CA SER A 308 -4.99 -7.91 9.51
C SER A 308 -5.38 -6.96 8.36
N ASP A 309 -6.58 -7.14 7.81
CA ASP A 309 -7.10 -6.31 6.70
C ASP A 309 -7.50 -4.88 7.13
N TRP A 310 -7.53 -4.54 8.44
CA TRP A 310 -7.93 -3.22 8.91
C TRP A 310 -7.04 -2.59 10.00
N SER A 311 -6.96 -3.12 11.23
CA SER A 311 -6.12 -2.48 12.26
C SER A 311 -5.45 -3.44 13.24
N VAL A 312 -4.30 -3.01 13.76
CA VAL A 312 -3.44 -3.80 14.65
C VAL A 312 -2.88 -2.92 15.77
N ASP A 313 -3.55 -2.88 16.93
CA ASP A 313 -3.27 -1.89 17.98
C ASP A 313 -2.75 -2.47 19.32
N ALA A 314 -1.89 -1.70 19.99
CA ALA A 314 -1.51 -1.89 21.40
C ALA A 314 -0.81 -3.23 21.77
N LEU A 315 -0.08 -3.85 20.84
CA LEU A 315 0.61 -5.13 21.03
C LEU A 315 1.99 -4.96 21.70
N GLN A 316 2.40 -5.96 22.47
CA GLN A 316 3.69 -5.97 23.19
C GLN A 316 4.67 -6.98 22.57
N ALA A 317 5.85 -6.51 22.19
CA ALA A 317 6.96 -7.28 21.60
C ALA A 317 6.58 -8.21 20.42
N PRO A 318 5.84 -7.74 19.39
CA PRO A 318 5.52 -8.56 18.23
C PRO A 318 6.75 -8.78 17.32
N VAL A 319 6.86 -9.95 16.69
CA VAL A 319 7.98 -10.20 15.75
C VAL A 319 7.67 -9.70 14.34
N ARG A 320 6.48 -9.98 13.78
CA ARG A 320 6.04 -9.41 12.50
C ARG A 320 4.58 -9.00 12.53
N VAL A 321 4.30 -7.81 12.01
CA VAL A 321 2.95 -7.25 11.82
C VAL A 321 2.80 -6.80 10.37
N GLU A 322 1.70 -7.21 9.74
CA GLU A 322 1.29 -6.85 8.38
C GLU A 322 -0.16 -6.32 8.46
N SER A 323 -0.47 -5.13 7.93
CA SER A 323 -1.86 -4.66 7.82
C SER A 323 -2.16 -3.72 6.65
N ASP A 324 -3.27 -3.96 5.96
CA ASP A 324 -3.73 -3.19 4.79
C ASP A 324 -4.16 -1.74 5.11
N TRP A 325 -4.29 -1.35 6.39
CA TRP A 325 -4.79 -0.01 6.74
C TRP A 325 -4.09 0.72 7.92
N SER A 326 -4.04 0.20 9.15
CA SER A 326 -3.29 0.92 10.22
C SER A 326 -2.65 0.05 11.30
N VAL A 327 -1.49 0.48 11.79
CA VAL A 327 -0.69 -0.25 12.78
C VAL A 327 -0.20 0.69 13.89
N ASP A 328 -0.90 0.71 15.03
CA ASP A 328 -0.74 1.75 16.04
C ASP A 328 -0.27 1.27 17.44
N ALA A 329 0.48 2.12 18.14
CA ALA A 329 0.75 2.02 19.58
C ALA A 329 1.49 0.73 20.06
N LEU A 330 2.27 0.08 19.20
CA LEU A 330 3.00 -1.15 19.52
C LEU A 330 4.30 -0.89 20.30
N GLN A 331 4.70 -1.86 21.14
CA GLN A 331 5.92 -1.80 21.94
C GLN A 331 6.96 -2.82 21.46
N ALA A 332 8.16 -2.36 21.12
CA ALA A 332 9.31 -3.13 20.65
C ALA A 332 9.03 -4.13 19.51
N PRO A 333 8.36 -3.73 18.40
CA PRO A 333 8.12 -4.60 17.26
C PRO A 333 9.41 -4.85 16.45
N VAL A 334 9.59 -6.04 15.87
CA VAL A 334 10.76 -6.31 15.01
C VAL A 334 10.53 -5.87 13.55
N ARG A 335 9.40 -6.21 12.93
CA ARG A 335 9.04 -5.71 11.59
C ARG A 335 7.56 -5.33 11.52
N VAL A 336 7.29 -4.17 10.93
CA VAL A 336 5.96 -3.64 10.64
C VAL A 336 5.89 -3.25 9.17
N GLU A 337 4.82 -3.69 8.50
CA GLU A 337 4.49 -3.42 7.10
C GLU A 337 3.03 -2.94 7.04
N SER A 338 2.74 -1.79 6.43
CA SER A 338 1.35 -1.35 6.20
C SER A 338 1.12 -0.49 4.95
N ASP A 339 0.07 -0.80 4.20
CA ASP A 339 -0.33 -0.11 2.96
C ASP A 339 -0.82 1.34 3.18
N TRP A 340 -1.01 1.81 4.43
CA TRP A 340 -1.54 3.16 4.70
C TRP A 340 -0.91 3.93 5.88
N SER A 341 -0.98 3.50 7.15
CA SER A 341 -0.32 4.28 8.22
C SER A 341 0.25 3.46 9.38
N VAL A 342 1.36 3.95 9.95
CA VAL A 342 2.11 3.28 11.02
C VAL A 342 2.52 4.28 12.11
N ASP A 343 1.73 4.36 13.18
CA ASP A 343 1.82 5.47 14.14
C ASP A 343 2.17 5.06 15.60
N ALA A 344 2.87 5.97 16.30
CA ALA A 344 3.06 5.93 17.76
C ALA A 344 3.78 4.70 18.35
N LEU A 345 4.65 4.03 17.58
CA LEU A 345 5.38 2.83 17.99
C LEU A 345 6.62 3.13 18.84
N GLN A 346 6.98 2.22 19.75
CA GLN A 346 8.15 2.33 20.62
C GLN A 346 9.23 1.31 20.26
N ALA A 347 10.45 1.78 19.99
CA ALA A 347 11.64 1.00 19.64
C ALA A 347 11.46 -0.06 18.52
N PRO A 348 10.86 0.27 17.36
CA PRO A 348 10.72 -0.67 16.26
C PRO A 348 12.06 -0.92 15.53
N VAL A 349 12.29 -2.13 15.02
CA VAL A 349 13.53 -2.42 14.26
C VAL A 349 13.39 -2.05 12.78
N ARG A 350 12.30 -2.44 12.09
CA ARG A 350 12.01 -2.00 10.72
C ARG A 350 10.54 -1.65 10.53
N VAL A 351 10.29 -0.52 9.88
CA VAL A 351 8.96 -0.05 9.48
C VAL A 351 8.97 0.26 7.99
N GLU A 352 7.95 -0.21 7.28
CA GLU A 352 7.72 -0.02 5.85
C GLU A 352 6.25 0.43 5.67
N SER A 353 5.99 1.55 4.98
CA SER A 353 4.60 1.95 4.65
C SER A 353 4.44 2.75 3.35
N ASP A 354 3.42 2.39 2.55
CA ASP A 354 3.08 3.00 1.27
C ASP A 354 2.54 4.45 1.37
N TRP A 355 2.29 4.98 2.59
CA TRP A 355 1.71 6.33 2.73
C TRP A 355 2.25 7.18 3.92
N SER A 356 2.13 6.78 5.19
CA SER A 356 2.72 7.62 6.27
C SER A 356 3.23 6.85 7.49
N VAL A 357 4.29 7.38 8.11
CA VAL A 357 4.96 6.77 9.26
C VAL A 357 5.28 7.83 10.32
N ASP A 358 4.42 7.96 11.35
CA ASP A 358 4.44 9.11 12.25
C ASP A 358 4.72 8.78 13.73
N ALA A 359 5.34 9.73 14.44
CA ALA A 359 5.45 9.78 15.91
C ALA A 359 6.16 8.58 16.61
N LEU A 360 7.08 7.89 15.91
CA LEU A 360 7.80 6.73 16.44
C LEU A 360 8.98 7.10 17.36
N GLN A 361 9.27 6.24 18.33
CA GLN A 361 10.39 6.42 19.27
C GLN A 361 11.51 5.40 19.03
N ALA A 362 12.73 5.89 18.81
CA ALA A 362 13.96 5.12 18.58
C ALA A 362 13.87 4.00 17.50
N PRO A 363 13.34 4.28 16.28
CA PRO A 363 13.28 3.28 15.21
C PRO A 363 14.66 3.03 14.58
N VAL A 364 14.96 1.79 14.17
CA VAL A 364 16.25 1.50 13.52
C VAL A 364 16.21 1.78 12.01
N ARG A 365 15.19 1.33 11.27
CA ARG A 365 14.98 1.70 9.86
C ARG A 365 13.52 2.00 9.57
N VAL A 366 13.29 3.09 8.84
CA VAL A 366 11.98 3.53 8.35
C VAL A 366 12.07 3.79 6.85
N GLU A 367 11.10 3.27 6.11
CA GLU A 367 10.95 3.38 4.66
C GLU A 367 9.48 3.80 4.37
N SER A 368 9.25 4.89 3.62
CA SER A 368 7.90 5.26 3.18
C SER A 368 7.81 5.97 1.83
N ASP A 369 6.87 5.52 0.98
CA ASP A 369 6.56 6.08 -0.35
C ASP A 369 6.01 7.52 -0.33
N TRP A 370 5.71 8.12 0.83
CA TRP A 370 5.11 9.46 0.88
C TRP A 370 5.54 10.37 2.06
N SER A 371 5.38 10.02 3.34
CA SER A 371 5.89 10.89 4.42
C SER A 371 6.34 10.19 5.69
N VAL A 372 7.35 10.78 6.36
CA VAL A 372 7.90 10.29 7.63
C VAL A 372 8.09 11.44 8.61
N ASP A 373 7.15 11.60 9.55
CA ASP A 373 7.07 12.82 10.38
C ASP A 373 7.22 12.56 11.90
N ALA A 374 7.96 13.46 12.57
CA ALA A 374 8.03 13.57 14.03
C ALA A 374 8.64 12.36 14.80
N LEU A 375 9.54 11.60 14.18
CA LEU A 375 10.27 10.50 14.83
C LEU A 375 11.33 10.99 15.82
N GLN A 376 11.61 10.20 16.87
CA GLN A 376 12.66 10.47 17.85
C GLN A 376 13.80 9.46 17.73
N ALA A 377 15.03 9.95 17.59
CA ALA A 377 16.28 9.20 17.46
C ALA A 377 16.29 8.04 16.43
N PRO A 378 15.84 8.24 15.18
CA PRO A 378 15.86 7.19 14.16
C PRO A 378 17.30 6.92 13.64
N VAL A 379 17.64 5.68 13.32
CA VAL A 379 18.98 5.38 12.76
C VAL A 379 19.02 5.59 11.25
N ARG A 380 18.04 5.11 10.48
CA ARG A 380 17.93 5.39 9.04
C ARG A 380 16.48 5.68 8.65
N VAL A 381 16.28 6.74 7.87
CA VAL A 381 15.00 7.11 7.27
C VAL A 381 15.19 7.27 5.76
N GLU A 382 14.29 6.68 4.99
CA GLU A 382 14.22 6.72 3.52
C GLU A 382 12.78 7.12 3.14
N SER A 383 12.58 8.16 2.31
CA SER A 383 11.24 8.49 1.78
C SER A 383 11.22 9.16 0.41
N ASP A 384 10.34 8.69 -0.47
CA ASP A 384 10.16 9.16 -1.85
C ASP A 384 9.60 10.59 -1.97
N TRP A 385 9.18 11.26 -0.88
CA TRP A 385 8.52 12.57 -0.97
C TRP A 385 8.83 13.58 0.15
N SER A 386 8.66 13.27 1.44
CA SER A 386 9.07 14.21 2.49
C SER A 386 9.47 13.57 3.82
N VAL A 387 10.44 14.18 4.50
CA VAL A 387 10.90 13.75 5.83
C VAL A 387 11.03 14.95 6.77
N ASP A 388 10.04 15.11 7.67
CA ASP A 388 9.92 16.32 8.48
C ASP A 388 10.07 16.08 10.00
N ALA A 389 10.59 17.09 10.70
CA ALA A 389 10.53 17.23 12.16
C ALA A 389 11.17 16.08 13.00
N LEU A 390 12.08 15.28 12.45
CA LEU A 390 12.79 14.23 13.21
C LEU A 390 13.76 14.83 14.25
N GLN A 391 13.97 14.11 15.36
CA GLN A 391 14.96 14.45 16.38
C GLN A 391 16.13 13.46 16.38
N ALA A 392 17.37 13.95 16.32
CA ALA A 392 18.63 13.21 16.32
C ALA A 392 18.73 12.01 15.35
N PRO A 393 18.38 12.15 14.06
CA PRO A 393 18.49 11.06 13.10
C PRO A 393 19.95 10.79 12.69
N VAL A 394 20.33 9.53 12.44
CA VAL A 394 21.71 9.22 11.99
C VAL A 394 21.86 9.37 10.46
N ARG A 395 20.94 8.82 9.66
CA ARG A 395 20.91 9.05 8.20
C ARG A 395 19.49 9.29 7.72
N VAL A 396 19.32 10.32 6.87
CA VAL A 396 18.08 10.64 6.16
C VAL A 396 18.37 10.71 4.68
N GLU A 397 17.53 10.06 3.88
CA GLU A 397 17.56 10.01 2.41
C GLU A 397 16.14 10.35 1.92
N SER A 398 15.98 11.31 1.00
CA SER A 398 14.67 11.59 0.38
C SER A 398 14.75 12.12 -1.06
N ASP A 399 13.87 11.61 -1.92
CA ASP A 399 13.78 12.01 -3.34
C ASP A 399 13.17 13.42 -3.55
N CYS A 400 12.74 14.08 -2.47
CA CYS A 400 12.19 15.44 -2.51
C CYS A 400 12.65 16.27 -1.29
N SER A 401 11.84 16.57 -0.28
CA SER A 401 12.20 17.56 0.76
C SER A 401 12.58 16.94 2.12
N VAL A 402 13.54 17.56 2.81
CA VAL A 402 13.94 17.18 4.18
C VAL A 402 14.00 18.41 5.08
N ASP A 403 12.98 18.60 5.92
CA ASP A 403 12.78 19.84 6.66
C ASP A 403 12.81 19.68 8.19
N ALA A 404 13.27 20.75 8.87
CA ALA A 404 13.10 20.95 10.31
C ALA A 404 13.72 19.89 11.25
N LEU A 405 14.71 19.12 10.79
CA LEU A 405 15.37 18.09 11.62
C LEU A 405 16.30 18.69 12.70
N GLN A 406 16.40 18.01 13.84
CA GLN A 406 17.30 18.39 14.94
C GLN A 406 18.48 17.42 15.06
N ALA A 407 19.70 17.93 15.06
CA ALA A 407 20.98 17.20 15.18
C ALA A 407 21.15 15.96 14.27
N PRO A 408 20.90 16.05 12.95
CA PRO A 408 21.07 14.91 12.04
C PRO A 408 22.57 14.65 11.75
N VAL A 409 22.99 13.39 11.59
CA VAL A 409 24.40 13.08 11.24
C VAL A 409 24.65 13.16 9.74
N ARG A 410 23.79 12.57 8.89
CA ARG A 410 23.86 12.74 7.43
C ARG A 410 22.46 12.93 6.83
N VAL A 411 22.34 13.90 5.93
CA VAL A 411 21.14 14.15 5.13
C VAL A 411 21.54 14.14 3.65
N GLU A 412 20.77 13.42 2.84
CA GLU A 412 20.87 13.31 1.39
C GLU A 412 19.48 13.62 0.81
N SER A 413 19.36 14.53 -0.16
CA SER A 413 18.08 14.91 -0.78
C SER A 413 18.20 15.31 -2.25
N ASP A 414 17.34 14.76 -3.10
CA ASP A 414 17.31 15.06 -4.54
C ASP A 414 16.66 16.43 -4.86
N TRP A 415 16.11 17.14 -3.86
CA TRP A 415 15.49 18.46 -4.04
C TRP A 415 15.97 19.50 -3.02
N SER A 416 15.38 19.60 -1.83
CA SER A 416 15.70 20.67 -0.87
C SER A 416 15.89 20.19 0.56
N VAL A 417 16.81 20.86 1.28
CA VAL A 417 17.10 20.58 2.69
C VAL A 417 17.06 21.86 3.50
N ASP A 418 15.96 22.07 4.23
CA ASP A 418 15.70 23.35 4.90
C ASP A 418 15.64 23.24 6.44
N ALA A 419 16.06 24.33 7.10
CA ALA A 419 15.81 24.59 8.53
C ALA A 419 16.39 23.55 9.54
N LEU A 420 17.40 22.77 9.16
CA LEU A 420 18.03 21.80 10.06
C LEU A 420 18.87 22.47 11.17
N GLN A 421 18.92 21.84 12.34
CA GLN A 421 19.75 22.29 13.47
C GLN A 421 20.92 21.34 13.71
N ALA A 422 22.14 21.87 13.77
CA ALA A 422 23.40 21.16 14.00
C ALA A 422 23.67 19.89 13.16
N PRO A 423 23.50 19.91 11.82
CA PRO A 423 23.75 18.74 10.98
C PRO A 423 25.26 18.47 10.80
N VAL A 424 25.70 17.20 10.75
CA VAL A 424 27.13 16.90 10.49
C VAL A 424 27.47 16.92 8.99
N ARG A 425 26.64 16.30 8.14
CA ARG A 425 26.79 16.40 6.68
C ARG A 425 25.44 16.55 6.00
N VAL A 426 25.37 17.47 5.03
CA VAL A 426 24.23 17.66 4.13
C VAL A 426 24.75 17.60 2.68
N GLU A 427 24.08 16.80 1.86
CA GLU A 427 24.27 16.66 0.42
C GLU A 427 22.90 16.90 -0.25
N SER A 428 22.79 17.78 -1.25
CA SER A 428 21.54 18.00 -1.97
C SER A 428 21.70 18.37 -3.45
N ASP A 429 20.84 17.84 -4.31
CA ASP A 429 20.88 18.09 -5.75
C ASP A 429 20.28 19.46 -6.17
N CYS A 430 19.60 20.18 -5.26
CA CYS A 430 19.20 21.58 -5.46
C CYS A 430 19.66 22.49 -4.30
N SER A 431 18.75 22.95 -3.43
CA SER A 431 19.04 24.03 -2.46
C SER A 431 19.20 23.52 -1.02
N VAL A 432 20.11 24.15 -0.28
CA VAL A 432 20.32 23.89 1.14
C VAL A 432 20.25 25.20 1.92
N ASP A 433 19.11 25.43 2.59
CA ASP A 433 18.81 26.73 3.18
C ASP A 433 18.66 26.70 4.71
N ALA A 434 19.03 27.81 5.33
CA ALA A 434 18.69 28.15 6.73
C ALA A 434 19.21 27.19 7.83
N LEU A 435 20.24 26.36 7.55
CA LEU A 435 20.81 25.45 8.55
C LEU A 435 21.58 26.18 9.66
N GLN A 436 21.52 25.64 10.88
CA GLN A 436 22.26 26.16 12.04
C GLN A 436 23.44 25.24 12.40
N ALA A 437 24.66 25.79 12.46
CA ALA A 437 25.91 25.10 12.82
C ALA A 437 26.19 23.76 12.07
N PRO A 438 26.13 23.73 10.73
CA PRO A 438 26.44 22.52 9.96
C PRO A 438 27.97 22.26 9.90
N VAL A 439 28.43 21.01 9.88
CA VAL A 439 29.87 20.74 9.72
C VAL A 439 30.29 20.71 8.23
N ARG A 440 29.55 20.02 7.37
CA ARG A 440 29.78 20.06 5.91
C ARG A 440 28.47 20.15 5.13
N VAL A 441 28.44 21.01 4.12
CA VAL A 441 27.34 21.16 3.17
C VAL A 441 27.90 21.09 1.75
N GLU A 442 27.27 20.30 0.90
CA GLU A 442 27.56 20.11 -0.53
C GLU A 442 26.23 20.26 -1.29
N SER A 443 26.14 21.13 -2.31
CA SER A 443 24.94 21.21 -3.17
C SER A 443 25.20 21.56 -4.63
N ASP A 444 24.42 20.95 -5.53
CA ASP A 444 24.49 21.13 -6.99
C ASP A 444 23.87 22.46 -7.48
N TRP A 445 23.25 23.25 -6.60
CA TRP A 445 22.63 24.53 -6.94
C TRP A 445 22.98 25.67 -5.97
N SER A 446 22.36 25.79 -4.79
CA SER A 446 22.65 26.90 -3.88
C SER A 446 22.75 26.49 -2.41
N VAL A 447 23.61 27.18 -1.67
CA VAL A 447 23.83 26.98 -0.24
C VAL A 447 23.70 28.33 0.47
N ASP A 448 22.51 28.60 1.01
CA ASP A 448 22.14 29.94 1.44
C ASP A 448 21.79 30.04 2.94
N ALA A 449 22.07 31.20 3.52
CA ALA A 449 21.64 31.61 4.87
C ALA A 449 22.12 30.72 6.05
N LEU A 450 23.15 29.89 5.88
CA LEU A 450 23.66 29.03 6.97
C LEU A 450 24.36 29.82 8.09
N GLN A 451 24.28 29.30 9.31
CA GLN A 451 25.01 29.84 10.47
C GLN A 451 26.19 28.96 10.85
N ALA A 452 27.40 29.50 10.84
CA ALA A 452 28.67 28.87 11.24
C ALA A 452 29.01 27.51 10.58
N PRO A 453 29.02 27.39 9.24
CA PRO A 453 29.43 26.16 8.55
C PRO A 453 30.96 25.97 8.59
N ASP A 454 31.44 24.75 8.88
CA ASP A 454 32.88 24.42 8.79
C ASP A 454 33.33 24.31 7.31
N ARG A 455 32.51 23.72 6.43
CA ARG A 455 32.70 23.75 4.97
C ARG A 455 31.38 23.82 4.22
N ALA A 456 31.31 24.71 3.23
CA ALA A 456 30.24 24.80 2.24
C ALA A 456 30.83 24.71 0.83
N GLU A 457 30.24 23.86 -0.02
CA GLU A 457 30.64 23.60 -1.41
C GLU A 457 29.38 23.72 -2.29
N SER A 458 29.42 24.53 -3.36
CA SER A 458 28.28 24.62 -4.31
C SER A 458 28.64 24.93 -5.76
N ASP A 459 28.04 24.18 -6.69
CA ASP A 459 28.24 24.31 -8.14
C ASP A 459 27.69 25.62 -8.75
N CYS A 460 26.81 26.35 -8.06
CA CYS A 460 26.30 27.64 -8.54
C CYS A 460 26.53 28.78 -7.53
N SER A 461 25.86 28.82 -6.37
CA SER A 461 26.01 29.97 -5.44
C SER A 461 26.11 29.61 -3.96
N VAL A 462 26.89 30.39 -3.22
CA VAL A 462 26.97 30.30 -1.76
C VAL A 462 26.79 31.69 -1.15
N ASP A 463 25.56 31.98 -0.69
CA ASP A 463 25.20 33.33 -0.25
C ASP A 463 24.83 33.43 1.25
N ALA A 464 25.04 34.63 1.81
CA ALA A 464 24.54 35.06 3.11
C ALA A 464 24.99 34.24 4.35
N LEU A 465 26.05 33.42 4.24
CA LEU A 465 26.56 32.63 5.36
C LEU A 465 27.16 33.47 6.50
N GLN A 466 26.97 33.03 7.74
CA GLN A 466 27.58 33.65 8.92
C GLN A 466 28.77 32.84 9.44
N ALA A 467 29.95 33.45 9.58
CA ALA A 467 31.19 32.86 10.11
C ALA A 467 31.62 31.49 9.52
N PRO A 468 31.67 31.31 8.18
CA PRO A 468 32.08 30.04 7.57
C PRO A 468 33.60 29.82 7.63
N VAL A 469 34.06 28.57 7.82
CA VAL A 469 35.51 28.27 7.85
C VAL A 469 36.08 28.06 6.44
N ARG A 470 35.40 27.31 5.56
CA ARG A 470 35.75 27.22 4.13
C ARG A 470 34.51 27.30 3.25
N VAL A 471 34.62 28.07 2.17
CA VAL A 471 33.62 28.15 1.09
C VAL A 471 34.31 27.91 -0.25
N GLU A 472 33.72 27.06 -1.07
CA GLU A 472 34.12 26.76 -2.45
C GLU A 472 32.88 26.88 -3.35
N SER A 473 32.98 27.61 -4.47
CA SER A 473 31.89 27.65 -5.46
C SER A 473 32.35 27.94 -6.89
N ASP A 474 31.76 27.24 -7.86
CA ASP A 474 32.14 27.35 -9.28
C ASP A 474 31.63 28.65 -9.93
N TRP A 475 30.66 29.36 -9.33
CA TRP A 475 30.12 30.62 -9.87
C TRP A 475 30.27 31.81 -8.90
N SER A 476 29.46 31.90 -7.84
CA SER A 476 29.41 33.12 -7.00
C SER A 476 29.40 32.86 -5.50
N VAL A 477 30.16 33.69 -4.78
CA VAL A 477 30.20 33.69 -3.32
C VAL A 477 29.93 35.11 -2.81
N ASP A 478 28.69 35.38 -2.39
CA ASP A 478 28.26 36.72 -1.99
C ASP A 478 27.82 36.81 -0.51
N ALA A 479 27.94 38.03 0.03
CA ALA A 479 27.37 38.44 1.33
C ALA A 479 27.83 37.67 2.59
N LEU A 480 28.93 36.90 2.55
CA LEU A 480 29.42 36.16 3.72
C LEU A 480 29.96 37.08 4.83
N GLN A 481 29.73 36.69 6.09
CA GLN A 481 30.27 37.35 7.27
C GLN A 481 31.45 36.58 7.87
N ALA A 482 32.62 37.20 7.96
CA ALA A 482 33.85 36.67 8.59
C ALA A 482 34.36 35.27 8.09
N PRO A 483 34.50 35.02 6.77
CA PRO A 483 34.98 33.75 6.26
C PRO A 483 36.49 33.53 6.49
N VAL A 484 36.92 32.30 6.81
CA VAL A 484 38.36 31.99 6.97
C VAL A 484 39.04 31.68 5.62
N ARG A 485 38.35 31.00 4.70
CA ARG A 485 38.78 30.83 3.29
C ARG A 485 37.58 30.86 2.35
N THR A 486 37.74 31.54 1.22
CA THR A 486 36.80 31.50 0.09
C THR A 486 37.57 31.25 -1.20
N GLU A 487 37.09 30.32 -2.01
CA GLU A 487 37.62 29.94 -3.31
C GLU A 487 36.43 30.02 -4.29
N SER A 488 36.55 30.76 -5.41
CA SER A 488 35.51 30.76 -6.46
C SER A 488 36.03 31.01 -7.86
N ASP A 489 35.52 30.29 -8.85
CA ASP A 489 36.02 30.39 -10.22
C ASP A 489 35.57 31.66 -10.96
N TRP A 490 34.46 32.30 -10.56
CA TRP A 490 33.92 33.48 -11.26
C TRP A 490 33.84 34.77 -10.44
N SER A 491 33.14 34.86 -9.30
CA SER A 491 33.08 36.13 -8.54
C SER A 491 32.89 36.02 -7.03
N VAL A 492 33.53 36.94 -6.29
CA VAL A 492 33.45 37.08 -4.84
C VAL A 492 33.05 38.51 -4.47
N ASN A 493 31.84 38.73 -3.97
CA ASN A 493 31.35 40.06 -3.62
C ASN A 493 30.88 40.17 -2.15
N ALA A 494 30.79 41.41 -1.65
CA ALA A 494 30.18 41.77 -0.36
C ALA A 494 30.71 41.06 0.92
N LEU A 495 31.90 40.44 0.87
CA LEU A 495 32.51 39.78 2.04
C LEU A 495 32.87 40.75 3.18
N GLN A 496 32.51 40.38 4.41
CA GLN A 496 32.95 41.10 5.61
C GLN A 496 34.13 40.39 6.28
N ALA A 497 35.31 41.03 6.31
CA ALA A 497 36.51 40.57 7.02
C ALA A 497 37.04 39.14 6.71
N PRO A 498 37.31 38.80 5.42
CA PRO A 498 37.90 37.50 5.05
C PRO A 498 39.37 37.35 5.45
N VAL A 499 39.82 36.12 5.77
CA VAL A 499 41.23 35.82 6.08
C VAL A 499 42.04 35.42 4.84
N ARG A 500 41.45 34.70 3.88
CA ARG A 500 42.02 34.40 2.55
C ARG A 500 40.90 34.29 1.50
N THR A 501 41.18 34.77 0.29
CA THR A 501 40.26 34.80 -0.85
C THR A 501 41.04 34.48 -2.13
N GLU A 502 40.59 33.53 -2.93
CA GLU A 502 41.17 33.21 -4.25
C GLU A 502 40.02 33.19 -5.29
N SER A 503 40.17 33.94 -6.38
CA SER A 503 39.23 33.95 -7.51
C SER A 503 39.92 34.36 -8.82
N ASP A 504 39.40 33.86 -9.94
CA ASP A 504 39.97 34.10 -11.27
C ASP A 504 39.44 35.37 -11.95
N CYS A 505 38.24 35.82 -11.59
CA CYS A 505 37.69 37.13 -11.98
C CYS A 505 37.37 38.02 -10.74
N SER A 506 37.01 39.28 -10.98
CA SER A 506 37.05 40.44 -10.06
C SER A 506 36.67 40.21 -8.59
N VAL A 507 37.48 40.79 -7.68
CA VAL A 507 37.27 40.81 -6.22
C VAL A 507 36.93 42.22 -5.74
N ASP A 508 35.73 42.42 -5.20
CA ASP A 508 35.30 43.68 -4.55
C ASP A 508 35.43 43.59 -3.01
N ALA A 509 36.66 43.33 -2.53
CA ALA A 509 37.00 43.23 -1.11
C ALA A 509 38.41 43.80 -0.80
N PRO A 510 38.69 44.31 0.42
CA PRO A 510 39.86 45.17 0.66
C PRO A 510 41.17 44.43 1.00
N VAL A 511 41.55 43.37 0.27
CA VAL A 511 42.85 42.69 0.46
C VAL A 511 43.57 42.33 -0.85
N ARG A 512 44.90 42.45 -0.78
CA ARG A 512 45.97 42.21 -1.76
C ARG A 512 45.80 41.01 -2.72
N ALA A 513 45.15 41.22 -3.86
CA ALA A 513 45.22 40.34 -5.02
C ALA A 513 46.61 40.30 -5.68
N LYS A 514 46.97 39.19 -6.31
CA LYS A 514 48.11 39.06 -7.24
C LYS A 514 47.58 38.84 -8.67
N SER A 515 47.27 39.93 -9.37
CA SER A 515 46.91 39.86 -10.80
C SER A 515 48.11 39.41 -11.64
N ALA A 516 47.95 38.31 -12.39
CA ALA A 516 49.05 37.68 -13.14
C ALA A 516 48.84 37.55 -14.65
N TRP A 517 48.11 38.47 -15.30
CA TRP A 517 48.27 38.74 -16.74
C TRP A 517 47.71 40.11 -17.13
N SER A 518 48.41 40.77 -18.07
CA SER A 518 47.93 41.96 -18.78
C SER A 518 48.27 41.78 -20.25
N VAL A 519 47.29 41.95 -21.14
CA VAL A 519 47.51 41.92 -22.59
C VAL A 519 46.77 43.06 -23.26
N ASP A 520 47.44 44.22 -23.30
CA ASP A 520 47.12 45.31 -24.21
C ASP A 520 48.17 45.30 -25.34
N ALA A 521 47.95 44.44 -26.35
CA ALA A 521 48.68 44.44 -27.63
C ALA A 521 48.07 43.45 -28.64
N LEU A 522 47.45 43.94 -29.72
CA LEU A 522 47.88 43.72 -31.11
C LEU A 522 46.84 44.17 -32.15
N GLN A 523 47.13 45.29 -32.82
CA GLN A 523 46.91 45.39 -34.27
C GLN A 523 48.27 45.38 -34.96
N THR A 524 48.63 44.29 -35.66
CA THR A 524 49.30 44.30 -36.99
C THR A 524 49.50 42.88 -37.52
N SER A 525 48.85 42.57 -38.66
CA SER A 525 49.28 41.68 -39.76
C SER A 525 50.16 40.44 -39.51
N GLY A 526 49.70 39.23 -39.89
CA GLY A 526 50.60 38.05 -39.92
C GLY A 526 50.03 36.67 -40.30
N ASN A 527 49.18 36.59 -41.32
CA ASN A 527 48.56 35.37 -41.90
C ASN A 527 49.31 34.00 -41.78
N THR A 528 48.71 33.01 -41.08
CA THR A 528 48.70 31.56 -41.45
C THR A 528 47.45 30.85 -40.90
N ASN A 529 46.80 30.01 -41.72
CA ASN A 529 45.67 29.13 -41.34
C ASN A 529 46.04 28.22 -40.13
N SER A 530 45.14 27.82 -39.21
CA SER A 530 43.86 27.15 -39.49
C SER A 530 42.97 26.96 -38.24
N LEU A 531 41.65 26.95 -38.44
CA LEU A 531 40.62 26.26 -37.63
C LEU A 531 40.39 26.76 -36.17
N PHE A 532 39.52 27.76 -36.01
CA PHE A 532 38.21 27.64 -35.35
C PHE A 532 37.37 28.86 -35.74
N ASP A 533 36.16 28.64 -36.29
CA ASP A 533 35.28 29.70 -36.85
C ASP A 533 34.06 29.88 -35.91
N PRO A 534 33.59 31.11 -35.63
CA PRO A 534 32.69 31.36 -34.50
C PRO A 534 31.22 31.06 -34.83
N CYS A 535 30.56 30.25 -34.00
CA CYS A 535 29.19 29.79 -34.24
C CYS A 535 28.18 30.31 -33.21
N SER A 536 27.85 31.61 -33.32
CA SER A 536 26.60 32.23 -32.82
C SER A 536 26.19 31.88 -31.38
N ASP A 537 26.60 32.72 -30.44
CA ASP A 537 26.01 32.73 -29.10
C ASP A 537 24.52 33.09 -29.17
N ILE A 538 23.64 32.31 -28.52
CA ILE A 538 22.20 32.55 -28.50
C ILE A 538 21.87 33.86 -27.77
N PHE A 539 22.66 34.21 -26.75
CA PHE A 539 22.49 35.45 -25.97
C PHE A 539 22.75 36.72 -26.78
N SER A 540 23.37 36.62 -27.97
CA SER A 540 23.49 37.75 -28.89
C SER A 540 22.19 38.14 -29.62
N TYR A 541 21.14 37.28 -29.56
CA TYR A 541 19.85 37.51 -30.22
C TYR A 541 18.69 37.74 -29.24
N TYR A 542 18.87 37.40 -27.96
CA TYR A 542 17.81 37.44 -26.93
C TYR A 542 18.35 38.07 -25.64
N GLU A 543 17.69 39.12 -25.18
CA GLU A 543 17.83 39.65 -23.82
C GLU A 543 17.09 38.70 -22.86
N VAL A 544 17.76 38.18 -21.84
CA VAL A 544 17.14 37.37 -20.76
C VAL A 544 16.73 38.31 -19.63
N GLY A 545 15.53 38.11 -19.09
CA GLY A 545 14.93 38.90 -18.00
C GLY A 545 14.81 38.10 -16.71
N ASN A 546 13.76 38.36 -15.93
CA ASN A 546 13.53 37.70 -14.65
C ASN A 546 13.18 36.21 -14.84
N MET A 547 13.42 35.39 -13.82
CA MET A 547 12.89 34.02 -13.80
C MET A 547 11.37 34.03 -13.74
N LEU A 548 10.72 33.16 -14.51
CA LEU A 548 9.28 32.89 -14.51
C LEU A 548 8.92 31.68 -13.63
N GLY A 549 9.83 30.71 -13.53
CA GLY A 549 9.70 29.53 -12.69
C GLY A 549 10.83 28.52 -12.93
N GLN A 550 11.00 27.60 -12.00
CA GLN A 550 12.00 26.53 -12.03
C GLN A 550 11.39 25.24 -11.45
N GLY A 551 11.84 24.09 -11.93
CA GLY A 551 11.49 22.77 -11.40
C GLY A 551 12.18 21.65 -12.19
N GLY A 552 11.68 20.41 -12.09
CA GLY A 552 12.31 19.22 -12.72
C GLY A 552 12.41 19.24 -14.25
N PHE A 553 11.82 20.26 -14.91
CA PHE A 553 11.97 20.49 -16.35
C PHE A 553 12.99 21.59 -16.69
N GLY A 554 13.71 22.11 -15.69
CA GLY A 554 14.68 23.20 -15.83
C GLY A 554 14.13 24.57 -15.42
N ALA A 555 14.93 25.62 -15.66
CA ALA A 555 14.62 27.00 -15.29
C ALA A 555 14.11 27.80 -16.50
N VAL A 556 13.00 28.51 -16.34
CA VAL A 556 12.36 29.32 -17.39
C VAL A 556 12.44 30.79 -17.02
N TYR A 557 12.91 31.60 -17.96
CA TYR A 557 13.06 33.05 -17.80
C TYR A 557 12.19 33.82 -18.78
N GLU A 558 11.80 35.03 -18.41
CA GLU A 558 11.38 36.04 -19.35
C GLU A 558 12.50 36.29 -20.37
N GLY A 559 12.14 36.61 -21.60
CA GLY A 559 13.11 37.10 -22.55
C GLY A 559 12.49 38.01 -23.60
N ARG A 560 13.37 38.68 -24.33
CA ARG A 560 13.01 39.58 -25.42
C ARG A 560 13.96 39.41 -26.58
N ARG A 561 13.42 39.10 -27.76
CA ARG A 561 14.25 38.99 -28.97
C ARG A 561 14.69 40.38 -29.43
N VAL A 562 16.01 40.60 -29.52
CA VAL A 562 16.63 41.91 -29.78
C VAL A 562 16.19 42.51 -31.14
N MET A 563 15.98 41.67 -32.16
CA MET A 563 15.76 42.13 -33.54
C MET A 563 14.41 42.83 -33.77
N ASP A 564 13.37 42.47 -33.02
CA ASP A 564 12.00 42.93 -33.22
C ASP A 564 11.25 43.22 -31.90
N GLY A 565 11.90 43.01 -30.76
CA GLY A 565 11.34 43.25 -29.44
C GLY A 565 10.28 42.23 -29.01
N LEU A 566 10.15 41.09 -29.72
CA LEU A 566 9.18 40.05 -29.40
C LEU A 566 9.44 39.48 -28.01
N GLU A 567 8.39 39.40 -27.20
CA GLU A 567 8.42 38.72 -25.90
C GLU A 567 8.49 37.20 -26.09
N VAL A 568 9.43 36.58 -25.40
CA VAL A 568 9.71 35.15 -25.43
C VAL A 568 9.87 34.61 -24.02
N ALA A 569 9.89 33.28 -23.88
CA ALA A 569 10.36 32.61 -22.68
C ALA A 569 11.63 31.82 -23.05
N VAL A 570 12.63 31.83 -22.18
CA VAL A 570 13.91 31.14 -22.39
C VAL A 570 14.03 30.04 -21.35
N LYS A 571 13.87 28.78 -21.77
CA LYS A 571 13.94 27.58 -20.91
C LYS A 571 15.34 26.97 -21.02
N PHE A 572 16.03 26.84 -19.89
CA PHE A 572 17.33 26.21 -19.75
C PHE A 572 17.15 24.86 -19.06
N VAL A 573 17.71 23.79 -19.62
CA VAL A 573 17.60 22.45 -19.06
C VAL A 573 18.99 21.85 -18.90
N LYS A 574 19.40 21.56 -17.65
CA LYS A 574 20.63 20.83 -17.31
C LYS A 574 20.53 19.42 -17.90
N LYS A 575 21.60 18.91 -18.48
CA LYS A 575 21.66 17.55 -19.03
C LYS A 575 22.07 16.59 -17.93
N SER A 576 21.29 15.54 -17.73
CA SER A 576 21.67 14.33 -17.00
C SER A 576 22.14 13.22 -17.95
N GLU A 577 22.75 12.15 -17.42
CA GLU A 577 23.11 10.95 -18.21
C GLU A 577 21.88 10.32 -18.91
N ASP A 578 20.70 10.42 -18.30
CA ASP A 578 19.41 9.96 -18.84
C ASP A 578 18.79 10.89 -19.90
N THR A 579 19.44 12.00 -20.26
CA THR A 579 18.93 12.92 -21.28
C THR A 579 18.79 12.21 -22.63
N LYS A 580 17.56 11.88 -23.02
CA LYS A 580 17.28 11.17 -24.26
C LYS A 580 17.51 12.07 -25.47
N TYR A 581 18.33 11.61 -26.41
CA TYR A 581 18.51 12.26 -27.71
C TYR A 581 17.88 11.45 -28.84
N ILE A 582 17.19 12.12 -29.76
CA ILE A 582 16.71 11.53 -31.02
C ILE A 582 17.58 12.01 -32.16
N ASN A 583 18.05 11.07 -32.99
CA ASN A 583 18.82 11.38 -34.20
C ASN A 583 17.91 11.87 -35.33
N PHE A 584 17.99 13.16 -35.66
CA PHE A 584 17.43 13.75 -36.88
C PHE A 584 18.53 13.93 -37.94
N THR A 585 18.85 15.17 -38.33
CA THR A 585 20.08 15.48 -39.09
C THR A 585 21.29 15.72 -38.19
N GLU A 586 21.01 16.08 -36.94
CA GLU A 586 21.90 16.16 -35.78
C GLU A 586 21.13 15.53 -34.59
N PRO A 587 21.82 15.08 -33.53
CA PRO A 587 21.12 14.66 -32.31
C PRO A 587 20.38 15.84 -31.70
N LEU A 588 19.12 15.63 -31.31
CA LEU A 588 18.28 16.62 -30.66
C LEU A 588 17.87 16.08 -29.28
N PRO A 589 17.89 16.88 -28.20
CA PRO A 589 17.22 16.52 -26.95
C PRO A 589 15.75 16.15 -27.22
N LEU A 590 15.22 15.19 -26.47
CA LEU A 590 13.87 14.64 -26.69
C LEU A 590 12.81 15.74 -26.70
N GLU A 591 12.77 16.61 -25.68
CA GLU A 591 11.79 17.70 -25.60
C GLU A 591 11.85 18.62 -26.84
N VAL A 592 13.05 19.01 -27.26
CA VAL A 592 13.27 19.84 -28.47
C VAL A 592 12.72 19.13 -29.72
N ALA A 593 13.00 17.83 -29.89
CA ALA A 593 12.50 17.04 -31.00
C ALA A 593 10.97 16.94 -30.98
N LEU A 594 10.36 16.73 -29.82
CA LEU A 594 8.91 16.64 -29.66
C LEU A 594 8.23 17.98 -29.94
N LEU A 595 8.78 19.11 -29.47
CA LEU A 595 8.29 20.44 -29.79
C LEU A 595 8.40 20.77 -31.28
N ILE A 596 9.48 20.37 -31.96
CA ILE A 596 9.63 20.53 -33.42
C ILE A 596 8.55 19.73 -34.16
N LEU A 597 8.33 18.46 -33.79
CA LEU A 597 7.28 17.62 -34.38
C LEU A 597 5.88 18.16 -34.09
N ALA A 598 5.60 18.54 -32.84
CA ALA A 598 4.32 19.11 -32.40
C ALA A 598 4.03 20.47 -33.09
N ASN A 599 5.05 21.19 -33.55
CA ASN A 599 4.93 22.41 -34.37
C ASN A 599 4.98 22.16 -35.89
N GLU A 600 5.16 20.92 -36.38
CA GLU A 600 5.29 20.65 -37.83
C GLU A 600 3.97 20.90 -38.61
N GLY A 601 4.07 21.64 -39.72
CA GLY A 601 2.97 21.86 -40.66
C GLY A 601 2.19 23.16 -40.37
N PRO A 602 0.86 23.18 -40.47
CA PRO A 602 0.05 24.37 -40.14
C PRO A 602 0.18 24.72 -38.66
N ARG A 603 0.31 26.02 -38.31
CA ARG A 603 0.34 26.46 -36.91
C ARG A 603 -0.93 26.04 -36.17
N VAL A 604 -0.77 25.46 -34.98
CA VAL A 604 -1.86 25.16 -34.04
C VAL A 604 -1.72 26.18 -32.91
N PRO A 605 -2.65 27.13 -32.74
CA PRO A 605 -2.51 28.19 -31.72
C PRO A 605 -2.34 27.66 -30.29
N HIS A 606 -2.93 26.50 -30.01
CA HIS A 606 -3.01 25.89 -28.68
C HIS A 606 -1.80 25.03 -28.29
N ILE A 607 -0.72 25.04 -29.06
CA ILE A 607 0.56 24.41 -28.71
C ILE A 607 1.60 25.52 -28.67
N ILE A 608 2.45 25.53 -27.63
CA ILE A 608 3.51 26.55 -27.52
C ILE A 608 4.51 26.41 -28.68
N GLN A 609 4.89 27.54 -29.27
CA GLN A 609 5.77 27.52 -30.43
C GLN A 609 7.23 27.59 -29.99
N LEU A 610 8.02 26.59 -30.38
CA LEU A 610 9.49 26.69 -30.37
C LEU A 610 9.93 27.66 -31.47
N LEU A 611 10.63 28.72 -31.06
CA LEU A 611 11.12 29.79 -31.95
C LEU A 611 12.58 29.56 -32.34
N ASP A 612 13.39 29.12 -31.38
CA ASP A 612 14.82 28.89 -31.52
C ASP A 612 15.29 27.89 -30.44
N TRP A 613 16.46 27.28 -30.63
CA TRP A 613 17.05 26.41 -29.62
C TRP A 613 18.56 26.23 -29.85
N LYS A 614 19.29 25.89 -28.79
CA LYS A 614 20.73 25.57 -28.82
C LYS A 614 21.07 24.46 -27.83
N ASP A 615 22.12 23.74 -28.15
CA ASP A 615 22.73 22.68 -27.35
C ASP A 615 24.17 23.11 -27.05
N VAL A 616 24.49 23.41 -25.79
CA VAL A 616 25.72 24.11 -25.37
C VAL A 616 26.19 23.66 -23.99
N GLY A 617 27.39 23.10 -23.90
CA GLY A 617 27.96 22.62 -22.63
C GLY A 617 27.03 21.61 -21.96
N GLU A 618 26.80 21.78 -20.66
CA GLU A 618 25.91 20.92 -19.86
C GLU A 618 24.42 21.26 -19.99
N TYR A 619 24.05 22.17 -20.90
CA TYR A 619 22.67 22.64 -21.04
C TYR A 619 22.14 22.52 -22.46
N TYR A 620 20.83 22.40 -22.60
CA TYR A 620 20.12 22.83 -23.81
C TYR A 620 19.15 23.96 -23.49
N ILE A 621 19.06 24.91 -24.41
CA ILE A 621 18.33 26.18 -24.27
C ILE A 621 17.25 26.21 -25.34
N MET A 622 16.01 26.50 -24.94
CA MET A 622 14.87 26.64 -25.83
C MET A 622 14.29 28.05 -25.72
N VAL A 623 14.05 28.69 -26.85
CA VAL A 623 13.32 29.96 -26.91
C VAL A 623 11.91 29.68 -27.40
N LEU A 624 10.94 29.99 -26.55
CA LEU A 624 9.52 29.69 -26.72
C LEU A 624 8.71 30.99 -26.92
N GLU A 625 7.56 30.89 -27.60
CA GLU A 625 6.51 31.91 -27.58
C GLU A 625 6.09 32.21 -26.12
N ARG A 626 6.03 33.49 -25.72
CA ARG A 626 5.45 33.90 -24.43
C ARG A 626 4.19 34.74 -24.67
N PRO A 627 2.99 34.23 -24.37
CA PRO A 627 1.77 35.03 -24.44
C PRO A 627 1.76 36.06 -23.31
N VAL A 628 1.35 37.30 -23.59
CA VAL A 628 1.26 38.36 -22.57
C VAL A 628 -0.07 39.11 -22.73
N PRO A 629 -0.86 39.30 -21.64
CA PRO A 629 -0.68 38.68 -20.32
C PRO A 629 -1.05 37.18 -20.33
N CYS A 630 -0.38 36.39 -19.49
CA CYS A 630 -0.76 35.01 -19.20
C CYS A 630 -0.62 34.67 -17.71
N GLU A 631 -1.19 33.54 -17.33
CA GLU A 631 -0.94 32.75 -16.12
C GLU A 631 -1.09 31.27 -16.52
N ASP A 632 -0.66 30.32 -15.69
CA ASP A 632 -1.06 28.92 -15.87
C ASP A 632 -2.52 28.72 -15.43
N LEU A 633 -3.11 27.60 -15.87
CA LEU A 633 -4.53 27.34 -15.66
C LEU A 633 -4.85 26.92 -14.22
N LEU A 634 -3.89 26.39 -13.45
CA LEU A 634 -4.12 26.05 -12.04
C LEU A 634 -4.32 27.35 -11.24
N ASP A 635 -3.38 28.28 -11.40
CA ASP A 635 -3.38 29.61 -10.77
C ASP A 635 -4.65 30.40 -11.15
N PHE A 636 -5.07 30.32 -12.43
CA PHE A 636 -6.32 30.90 -12.92
C PHE A 636 -7.55 30.31 -12.23
N VAL A 637 -7.63 28.98 -12.09
CA VAL A 637 -8.76 28.28 -11.47
C VAL A 637 -8.83 28.58 -9.97
N GLN A 638 -7.69 28.62 -9.28
CA GLN A 638 -7.61 29.04 -7.87
C GLN A 638 -8.16 30.45 -7.67
N ARG A 639 -7.76 31.41 -8.52
CA ARG A 639 -8.29 32.80 -8.51
C ARG A 639 -9.79 32.90 -8.79
N HIS A 640 -10.38 31.90 -9.44
CA HIS A 640 -11.83 31.78 -9.65
C HIS A 640 -12.57 31.02 -8.53
N GLY A 641 -11.91 30.71 -7.42
CA GLY A 641 -12.49 30.01 -6.27
C GLY A 641 -12.32 28.49 -6.30
N GLY A 642 -11.26 28.00 -6.94
CA GLY A 642 -10.86 26.58 -6.95
C GLY A 642 -11.61 25.72 -7.98
N ARG A 643 -12.61 26.25 -8.68
CA ARG A 643 -13.30 25.59 -9.80
C ARG A 643 -13.92 26.62 -10.73
N ILE A 644 -14.18 26.23 -11.97
CA ILE A 644 -14.79 27.07 -13.01
C ILE A 644 -16.13 26.50 -13.49
N ASP A 645 -16.98 27.37 -14.03
CA ASP A 645 -18.27 26.93 -14.56
C ASP A 645 -18.14 26.10 -15.85
N GLU A 646 -19.21 25.37 -16.17
CA GLU A 646 -19.25 24.48 -17.32
C GLU A 646 -19.10 25.22 -18.67
N VAL A 647 -19.43 26.51 -18.74
CA VAL A 647 -19.29 27.33 -19.95
C VAL A 647 -17.82 27.65 -20.20
N LEU A 648 -17.11 28.10 -19.17
CA LEU A 648 -15.68 28.41 -19.21
C LEU A 648 -14.84 27.14 -19.41
N ALA A 649 -15.14 26.07 -18.67
CA ALA A 649 -14.50 24.76 -18.82
C ALA A 649 -14.62 24.23 -20.26
N ARG A 650 -15.76 24.45 -20.93
CA ARG A 650 -15.97 24.06 -22.34
C ARG A 650 -15.13 24.86 -23.34
N VAL A 651 -14.80 26.12 -23.04
CA VAL A 651 -13.89 26.94 -23.87
C VAL A 651 -12.46 26.44 -23.72
N ILE A 652 -12.02 26.20 -22.49
CA ILE A 652 -10.67 25.71 -22.16
C ILE A 652 -10.45 24.29 -22.70
N MET A 653 -11.34 23.35 -22.37
CA MET A 653 -11.23 21.95 -22.78
C MET A 653 -11.29 21.76 -24.29
N ARG A 654 -11.95 22.65 -25.04
CA ARG A 654 -11.90 22.59 -26.52
C ARG A 654 -10.47 22.79 -27.03
N GLN A 655 -9.78 23.77 -26.47
CA GLN A 655 -8.43 24.16 -26.88
C GLN A 655 -7.40 23.12 -26.42
N ALA A 656 -7.46 22.69 -25.15
CA ALA A 656 -6.62 21.61 -24.63
C ALA A 656 -6.79 20.29 -25.40
N THR A 657 -8.04 19.87 -25.68
CA THR A 657 -8.31 18.68 -26.50
C THR A 657 -7.75 18.84 -27.92
N GLN A 658 -7.86 20.03 -28.51
CA GLN A 658 -7.33 20.30 -29.86
C GLN A 658 -5.80 20.27 -29.87
N ALA A 659 -5.13 20.76 -28.84
CA ALA A 659 -3.68 20.64 -28.67
C ALA A 659 -3.26 19.17 -28.56
N ALA A 660 -3.85 18.42 -27.63
CA ALA A 660 -3.57 17.01 -27.39
C ALA A 660 -3.77 16.15 -28.66
N TYR A 661 -4.91 16.31 -29.34
CA TYR A 661 -5.19 15.61 -30.60
C TYR A 661 -4.17 15.95 -31.68
N MET A 662 -3.81 17.22 -31.86
CA MET A 662 -2.84 17.63 -32.88
C MET A 662 -1.42 17.13 -32.58
N SER A 663 -1.01 17.07 -31.31
CA SER A 663 0.26 16.43 -30.90
C SER A 663 0.28 14.95 -31.28
N CYS A 664 -0.77 14.18 -30.93
CA CYS A 664 -0.84 12.76 -31.31
C CYS A 664 -0.85 12.56 -32.83
N GLN A 665 -1.59 13.38 -33.59
CA GLN A 665 -1.57 13.35 -35.06
C GLN A 665 -0.20 13.71 -35.67
N ARG A 666 0.69 14.37 -34.90
CA ARG A 666 2.07 14.70 -35.27
C ARG A 666 3.09 13.66 -34.77
N GLY A 667 2.62 12.56 -34.19
CA GLY A 667 3.48 11.50 -33.67
C GLY A 667 4.12 11.84 -32.31
N VAL A 668 3.50 12.75 -31.54
CA VAL A 668 3.98 13.19 -30.22
C VAL A 668 2.97 12.81 -29.15
N LEU A 669 3.45 12.19 -28.07
CA LEU A 669 2.68 11.90 -26.87
C LEU A 669 3.17 12.80 -25.73
N HIS A 670 2.29 13.62 -25.16
CA HIS A 670 2.67 14.59 -24.12
C HIS A 670 2.94 13.95 -22.75
N ARG A 671 2.19 12.89 -22.43
CA ARG A 671 2.14 12.17 -21.13
C ARG A 671 1.71 12.98 -19.90
N ASP A 672 1.99 14.28 -19.82
CA ASP A 672 1.65 15.12 -18.67
C ASP A 672 0.72 16.30 -19.05
N ILE A 673 -0.56 16.02 -19.34
CA ILE A 673 -1.57 17.06 -19.61
C ILE A 673 -2.36 17.32 -18.32
N LYS A 674 -2.15 18.51 -17.76
CA LYS A 674 -2.70 18.96 -16.47
C LYS A 674 -2.95 20.47 -16.48
N GLN A 675 -3.37 21.06 -15.35
CA GLN A 675 -3.70 22.49 -15.29
C GLN A 675 -2.41 23.35 -15.38
N GLU A 676 -1.36 22.93 -14.68
CA GLU A 676 -0.07 23.61 -14.61
C GLU A 676 0.62 23.71 -16.00
N ASN A 677 0.44 22.68 -16.84
CA ASN A 677 1.01 22.64 -18.20
C ASN A 677 0.11 23.30 -19.27
N LEU A 678 -0.85 24.14 -18.86
CA LEU A 678 -1.72 24.91 -19.75
C LEU A 678 -1.64 26.39 -19.40
N LEU A 679 -0.99 27.20 -20.24
CA LEU A 679 -1.05 28.66 -20.11
C LEU A 679 -2.39 29.19 -20.64
N ILE A 680 -2.99 30.15 -19.94
CA ILE A 680 -4.19 30.86 -20.36
C ILE A 680 -3.94 32.37 -20.45
N ASN A 681 -4.36 32.97 -21.56
CA ASN A 681 -4.43 34.43 -21.68
C ASN A 681 -5.71 34.93 -21.02
N LYS A 682 -5.57 35.85 -20.06
CA LYS A 682 -6.65 36.31 -19.18
C LYS A 682 -7.71 37.15 -19.90
N ASP A 683 -7.32 37.83 -20.98
CA ASP A 683 -8.17 38.74 -21.73
C ASP A 683 -8.89 38.03 -22.89
N THR A 684 -8.24 37.04 -23.51
CA THR A 684 -8.75 36.34 -24.70
C THR A 684 -9.28 34.93 -24.43
N LEU A 685 -8.95 34.35 -23.28
CA LEU A 685 -9.13 32.93 -22.93
C LEU A 685 -8.46 31.98 -23.93
N GLU A 686 -7.43 32.44 -24.67
CA GLU A 686 -6.59 31.56 -25.49
C GLU A 686 -5.75 30.66 -24.58
N VAL A 687 -5.84 29.35 -24.78
CA VAL A 687 -5.12 28.33 -24.01
C VAL A 687 -4.01 27.71 -24.87
N LYS A 688 -2.83 27.51 -24.28
CA LYS A 688 -1.65 26.86 -24.91
C LYS A 688 -1.06 25.76 -24.03
N LEU A 689 -0.87 24.60 -24.62
CA LEU A 689 -0.13 23.48 -24.04
C LEU A 689 1.37 23.76 -24.05
N ILE A 690 1.99 23.66 -22.87
CA ILE A 690 3.42 23.84 -22.61
C ILE A 690 4.04 22.55 -22.03
N ASP A 691 5.37 22.56 -21.93
CA ASP A 691 6.23 21.52 -21.34
C ASP A 691 6.12 20.11 -21.92
N PHE A 692 7.05 19.78 -22.82
CA PHE A 692 7.12 18.46 -23.44
C PHE A 692 8.23 17.59 -22.80
N GLY A 693 8.76 17.97 -21.64
CA GLY A 693 9.82 17.24 -20.93
C GLY A 693 9.41 15.81 -20.55
N CYS A 694 8.18 15.64 -20.06
CA CYS A 694 7.55 14.33 -19.84
C CYS A 694 7.28 13.53 -21.12
N GLY A 695 7.42 14.12 -22.31
CA GLY A 695 6.89 13.55 -23.54
C GLY A 695 7.60 12.29 -24.05
N ASP A 696 7.05 11.69 -25.09
CA ASP A 696 7.72 10.67 -25.93
C ASP A 696 7.17 10.74 -27.37
N LEU A 697 7.84 10.09 -28.32
CA LEU A 697 7.26 9.78 -29.63
C LEU A 697 6.04 8.89 -29.42
N LEU A 698 4.95 9.15 -30.16
CA LEU A 698 3.76 8.32 -30.15
C LEU A 698 4.05 6.97 -30.85
N GLN A 699 3.89 5.89 -30.09
CA GLN A 699 4.16 4.51 -30.51
C GLN A 699 2.89 3.67 -30.51
N THR A 700 2.88 2.60 -31.30
CA THR A 700 1.77 1.63 -31.34
C THR A 700 1.86 0.57 -30.23
N MET A 701 3.05 0.35 -29.68
CA MET A 701 3.25 -0.57 -28.55
C MET A 701 2.77 0.06 -27.25
N ALA A 702 2.64 -0.75 -26.21
CA ALA A 702 2.37 -0.25 -24.87
C ALA A 702 3.64 0.36 -24.26
N TYR A 703 3.50 1.49 -23.59
CA TYR A 703 4.55 2.09 -22.77
C TYR A 703 4.61 1.35 -21.45
N THR A 704 5.82 1.04 -20.97
CA THR A 704 6.07 0.38 -19.68
C THR A 704 6.59 1.35 -18.62
N THR A 705 6.66 2.65 -18.94
CA THR A 705 7.08 3.71 -18.02
C THR A 705 6.13 4.90 -18.12
N PHE A 706 5.83 5.49 -16.98
CA PHE A 706 5.06 6.73 -16.86
C PHE A 706 5.98 7.78 -16.23
N MET A 707 5.94 9.00 -16.77
CA MET A 707 6.79 10.11 -16.34
C MET A 707 5.98 11.42 -16.31
N GLY A 708 4.68 11.32 -16.07
CA GLY A 708 3.79 12.45 -15.83
C GLY A 708 3.25 12.41 -14.39
N THR A 709 2.32 13.30 -14.08
CA THR A 709 1.79 13.51 -12.74
C THR A 709 0.89 12.34 -12.29
N ARG A 710 1.17 11.73 -11.13
CA ARG A 710 0.50 10.50 -10.60
C ARG A 710 -1.03 10.61 -10.59
N MET A 711 -1.60 11.77 -10.24
CA MET A 711 -3.05 12.01 -10.23
C MET A 711 -3.75 11.96 -11.60
N TYR A 712 -2.99 12.14 -12.70
CA TYR A 712 -3.48 12.03 -14.07
C TYR A 712 -3.14 10.66 -14.70
N CYS A 713 -2.49 9.77 -13.94
CA CYS A 713 -2.06 8.45 -14.41
C CYS A 713 -3.27 7.55 -14.73
N PRO A 714 -3.29 6.88 -15.91
CA PRO A 714 -4.39 6.01 -16.30
C PRO A 714 -4.35 4.69 -15.50
N PRO A 715 -5.50 4.15 -15.04
CA PRO A 715 -5.55 3.03 -14.10
C PRO A 715 -4.98 1.71 -14.65
N GLU A 716 -4.89 1.53 -15.97
CA GLU A 716 -4.20 0.38 -16.57
C GLU A 716 -2.68 0.42 -16.33
N PHE A 717 -2.06 1.60 -16.20
CA PHE A 717 -0.65 1.66 -15.83
C PHE A 717 -0.46 1.23 -14.37
N LEU A 718 -1.25 1.79 -13.46
CA LEU A 718 -1.20 1.43 -12.03
C LEU A 718 -1.45 -0.07 -11.79
N SER A 719 -2.34 -0.70 -12.54
CA SER A 719 -2.70 -2.13 -12.36
C SER A 719 -1.95 -3.14 -13.24
N GLN A 720 -1.18 -2.70 -14.25
CA GLN A 720 -0.51 -3.61 -15.21
C GLN A 720 0.91 -3.17 -15.60
N GLY A 721 1.41 -2.05 -15.05
CA GLY A 721 2.64 -1.39 -15.46
C GLY A 721 2.64 -0.91 -16.91
N LYS A 722 1.48 -0.83 -17.59
CA LYS A 722 1.39 -0.65 -19.05
C LYS A 722 0.18 0.19 -19.50
N TYR A 723 0.40 1.10 -20.45
CA TYR A 723 -0.67 1.87 -21.11
C TYR A 723 -0.39 2.11 -22.60
N HIS A 724 -1.41 2.57 -23.33
CA HIS A 724 -1.28 3.06 -24.70
C HIS A 724 -1.51 4.57 -24.77
N GLY A 725 -0.76 5.27 -25.63
CA GLY A 725 -0.67 6.73 -25.62
C GLY A 725 -2.00 7.47 -25.81
N GLU A 726 -2.77 7.17 -26.87
CA GLU A 726 -4.05 7.86 -27.10
C GLU A 726 -5.09 7.60 -25.99
N PRO A 727 -5.36 6.34 -25.54
CA PRO A 727 -6.26 6.09 -24.41
C PRO A 727 -5.84 6.72 -23.07
N ALA A 728 -4.53 6.86 -22.82
CA ALA A 728 -4.02 7.58 -21.65
C ALA A 728 -4.24 9.10 -21.76
N THR A 729 -4.04 9.65 -22.96
CA THR A 729 -4.33 11.07 -23.28
C THR A 729 -5.82 11.41 -23.11
N VAL A 730 -6.71 10.47 -23.45
CA VAL A 730 -8.15 10.60 -23.20
C VAL A 730 -8.46 10.62 -21.71
N TYR A 731 -7.77 9.79 -20.91
CA TYR A 731 -7.97 9.71 -19.47
C TYR A 731 -7.53 11.00 -18.77
N SER A 732 -6.32 11.51 -19.05
CA SER A 732 -5.82 12.77 -18.47
C SER A 732 -6.68 13.99 -18.85
N LEU A 733 -7.20 14.06 -20.09
CA LEU A 733 -8.21 15.07 -20.46
C LEU A 733 -9.53 14.91 -19.68
N GLY A 734 -9.90 13.69 -19.30
CA GLY A 734 -11.04 13.43 -18.42
C GLY A 734 -10.82 13.91 -16.99
N VAL A 735 -9.62 13.65 -16.43
CA VAL A 735 -9.23 14.10 -15.10
C VAL A 735 -9.16 15.63 -15.07
N LEU A 736 -8.60 16.25 -16.10
CA LEU A 736 -8.57 17.71 -16.28
C LEU A 736 -9.98 18.30 -16.31
N LEU A 737 -10.91 17.74 -17.10
CA LEU A 737 -12.29 18.25 -17.11
C LEU A 737 -12.96 18.12 -15.74
N PHE A 738 -12.74 17.00 -15.03
CA PHE A 738 -13.28 16.79 -13.69
C PHE A 738 -12.71 17.82 -12.71
N SER A 739 -11.38 17.99 -12.65
CA SER A 739 -10.74 18.90 -11.70
C SER A 739 -11.11 20.36 -11.95
N LEU A 740 -11.28 20.77 -13.21
CA LEU A 740 -11.75 22.12 -13.55
C LEU A 740 -13.16 22.44 -13.03
N ILE A 741 -14.10 21.48 -13.03
CA ILE A 741 -15.51 21.74 -12.66
C ILE A 741 -15.86 21.36 -11.22
N CYS A 742 -15.18 20.35 -10.66
CA CYS A 742 -15.37 19.90 -9.29
C CYS A 742 -14.49 20.66 -8.30
N GLY A 743 -13.27 21.04 -8.71
CA GLY A 743 -12.22 21.59 -7.84
C GLY A 743 -11.43 20.53 -7.07
N THR A 744 -11.65 19.25 -7.36
CA THR A 744 -11.03 18.07 -6.72
C THR A 744 -10.70 17.03 -7.79
N PHE A 745 -9.97 15.97 -7.42
CA PHE A 745 -9.80 14.78 -8.25
C PHE A 745 -10.94 13.76 -8.00
N PRO A 746 -11.21 12.82 -8.92
CA PRO A 746 -12.22 11.79 -8.72
C PRO A 746 -11.83 10.84 -7.56
N ASP A 747 -12.71 10.72 -6.57
CA ASP A 747 -12.52 9.80 -5.45
C ASP A 747 -12.91 8.34 -5.84
N SER A 748 -12.84 7.41 -4.88
CA SER A 748 -13.21 6.01 -5.11
C SER A 748 -14.69 5.81 -5.46
N HIS A 749 -15.59 6.62 -4.89
CA HIS A 749 -17.02 6.58 -5.21
C HIS A 749 -17.29 7.14 -6.63
N ASP A 750 -16.65 8.26 -6.98
CA ASP A 750 -16.70 8.84 -8.33
C ASP A 750 -16.26 7.83 -9.38
N LYS A 751 -15.10 7.17 -9.16
CA LYS A 751 -14.54 6.14 -10.06
C LYS A 751 -15.51 4.98 -10.28
N ILE A 752 -16.11 4.45 -9.22
CA ILE A 752 -17.14 3.39 -9.31
C ILE A 752 -18.35 3.87 -10.13
N MET A 753 -18.84 5.07 -9.86
CA MET A 753 -20.01 5.62 -10.55
C MET A 753 -19.73 5.96 -12.02
N ILE A 754 -18.50 6.35 -12.35
CA ILE A 754 -17.99 6.58 -13.71
C ILE A 754 -17.93 5.26 -14.50
N ASP A 755 -17.38 4.20 -13.92
CA ASP A 755 -17.30 2.87 -14.55
C ASP A 755 -18.69 2.25 -14.79
N LEU A 756 -19.64 2.51 -13.89
CA LEU A 756 -21.05 2.16 -14.08
C LEU A 756 -21.77 3.05 -15.10
N ASN A 757 -21.13 4.11 -15.61
CA ASN A 757 -21.71 5.16 -16.46
C ASN A 757 -22.98 5.81 -15.84
N ARG A 758 -22.95 5.97 -14.51
CA ARG A 758 -24.04 6.52 -13.68
C ARG A 758 -23.64 7.79 -12.90
N TRP A 759 -22.39 8.22 -13.00
CA TRP A 759 -21.89 9.44 -12.36
C TRP A 759 -22.68 10.68 -12.79
N PHE A 760 -23.04 11.50 -11.80
CA PHE A 760 -23.81 12.73 -11.97
C PHE A 760 -23.62 13.63 -10.76
N ILE A 761 -23.45 14.93 -11.00
CA ILE A 761 -23.47 15.97 -9.95
C ILE A 761 -24.59 16.96 -10.24
N ALA A 762 -25.36 17.31 -9.20
CA ALA A 762 -26.44 18.29 -9.29
C ALA A 762 -25.88 19.66 -9.71
N GLY A 763 -26.38 20.19 -10.84
CA GLY A 763 -25.95 21.46 -11.41
C GLY A 763 -25.14 21.35 -12.71
N LEU A 764 -24.58 20.17 -13.01
CA LEU A 764 -23.94 19.90 -14.30
C LEU A 764 -24.94 19.41 -15.35
N SER A 765 -24.65 19.67 -16.62
CA SER A 765 -25.42 19.12 -17.74
C SER A 765 -25.20 17.62 -17.90
N GLN A 766 -26.22 16.91 -18.39
CA GLN A 766 -26.13 15.48 -18.66
C GLN A 766 -25.01 15.19 -19.67
N GLU A 767 -24.81 16.07 -20.65
CA GLU A 767 -23.71 16.01 -21.61
C GLU A 767 -22.32 16.16 -20.98
N CYS A 768 -22.19 16.92 -19.87
CA CYS A 768 -20.92 17.05 -19.15
C CYS A 768 -20.58 15.75 -18.42
N CYS A 769 -21.53 15.23 -17.63
CA CYS A 769 -21.36 13.96 -16.93
C CYS A 769 -21.10 12.80 -17.90
N GLN A 770 -21.81 12.74 -19.04
CA GLN A 770 -21.55 11.74 -20.09
C GLN A 770 -20.15 11.85 -20.69
N LEU A 771 -19.60 13.07 -20.84
CA LEU A 771 -18.23 13.24 -21.35
C LEU A 771 -17.20 12.72 -20.34
N ILE A 772 -17.35 13.08 -19.05
CA ILE A 772 -16.50 12.59 -17.95
C ILE A 772 -16.54 11.07 -17.89
N CYS A 773 -17.73 10.46 -17.83
CA CYS A 773 -17.88 9.00 -17.86
C CYS A 773 -17.21 8.36 -19.08
N SER A 774 -17.31 8.99 -20.26
CA SER A 774 -16.74 8.46 -21.50
C SER A 774 -15.22 8.61 -21.59
N CYS A 775 -14.61 9.55 -20.87
CA CYS A 775 -13.16 9.73 -20.83
C CYS A 775 -12.49 8.90 -19.72
N LEU A 776 -13.16 8.75 -18.57
CA LEU A 776 -12.58 8.16 -17.35
C LEU A 776 -12.89 6.66 -17.13
N GLN A 777 -13.39 5.94 -18.13
CA GLN A 777 -13.56 4.48 -18.04
C GLN A 777 -12.25 3.78 -17.65
N ARG A 778 -12.29 2.86 -16.68
CA ARG A 778 -11.13 2.05 -16.25
C ARG A 778 -10.59 1.16 -17.36
N ASP A 779 -11.46 0.57 -18.17
CA ASP A 779 -11.06 -0.15 -19.39
C ASP A 779 -10.73 0.85 -20.53
N PRO A 780 -9.46 0.95 -20.98
CA PRO A 780 -9.07 1.90 -22.03
C PRO A 780 -9.79 1.67 -23.36
N LYS A 781 -10.34 0.47 -23.62
CA LYS A 781 -11.12 0.16 -24.84
C LYS A 781 -12.55 0.71 -24.79
N LYS A 782 -13.06 1.08 -23.61
CA LYS A 782 -14.37 1.73 -23.44
C LYS A 782 -14.28 3.25 -23.51
N ARG A 783 -13.08 3.83 -23.41
CA ARG A 783 -12.87 5.28 -23.50
C ARG A 783 -13.24 5.81 -24.88
N LEU A 784 -13.68 7.06 -24.93
CA LEU A 784 -13.98 7.77 -26.18
C LEU A 784 -12.70 8.07 -26.95
N ASP A 785 -12.59 7.61 -28.21
CA ASP A 785 -11.42 7.93 -29.05
C ASP A 785 -11.09 9.43 -29.04
N LEU A 786 -9.80 9.78 -28.94
CA LEU A 786 -9.32 11.16 -28.84
C LEU A 786 -9.90 12.08 -29.94
N GLY A 787 -9.93 11.62 -31.20
CA GLY A 787 -10.52 12.35 -32.32
C GLY A 787 -12.05 12.51 -32.30
N LYS A 788 -12.75 11.77 -31.41
CA LYS A 788 -14.21 11.87 -31.21
C LYS A 788 -14.60 12.81 -30.06
N ILE A 789 -13.68 13.17 -29.15
CA ILE A 789 -13.98 14.06 -28.00
C ILE A 789 -14.64 15.37 -28.45
N LEU A 790 -14.03 16.10 -29.39
CA LEU A 790 -14.58 17.38 -29.90
C LEU A 790 -15.92 17.23 -30.65
N HIS A 791 -16.31 16.01 -31.02
CA HIS A 791 -17.59 15.69 -31.65
C HIS A 791 -18.69 15.36 -30.63
N HIS A 792 -18.35 15.25 -29.34
CA HIS A 792 -19.30 14.98 -28.26
C HIS A 792 -20.38 16.08 -28.15
N LYS A 793 -21.57 15.72 -27.65
CA LYS A 793 -22.71 16.67 -27.55
C LYS A 793 -22.37 17.87 -26.68
N TRP A 794 -21.56 17.69 -25.63
CA TRP A 794 -21.14 18.75 -24.74
C TRP A 794 -20.50 19.94 -25.46
N PHE A 795 -19.68 19.68 -26.49
CA PHE A 795 -19.05 20.73 -27.30
C PHE A 795 -19.98 21.38 -28.34
N LYS A 796 -21.22 20.90 -28.53
CA LYS A 796 -22.17 21.43 -29.52
C LYS A 796 -23.10 22.52 -28.95
N GLY A 797 -23.12 22.72 -27.63
CA GLY A 797 -24.00 23.69 -26.97
C GLY A 797 -23.65 25.18 -27.18
N ILE A 798 -22.58 25.51 -27.91
CA ILE A 798 -22.14 26.91 -28.06
C ILE A 798 -22.98 27.66 -29.10
N ASN A 799 -24.04 28.34 -28.64
CA ASN A 799 -24.68 29.39 -29.41
C ASN A 799 -23.90 30.70 -29.22
N MET A 800 -22.85 30.92 -30.04
CA MET A 800 -21.85 32.01 -29.94
C MET A 800 -22.40 33.46 -30.04
N LYS A 801 -23.71 33.68 -29.90
CA LYS A 801 -24.37 35.00 -30.04
C LYS A 801 -24.67 35.71 -28.72
N LYS A 802 -24.21 35.20 -27.56
CA LYS A 802 -24.48 35.81 -26.25
C LYS A 802 -23.28 36.05 -25.34
N THR A 803 -22.11 35.51 -25.63
CA THR A 803 -20.88 35.80 -24.88
C THR A 803 -20.10 36.89 -25.61
N VAL A 804 -20.63 38.12 -25.54
CA VAL A 804 -19.78 39.31 -25.58
C VAL A 804 -19.41 39.55 -24.12
N ILE A 805 -18.11 39.53 -23.84
CA ILE A 805 -17.53 40.03 -22.58
C ILE A 805 -17.48 41.56 -22.71
#